data_AF-A0A1Q7FC54-F1
#
_entry.id   AF-A0A1Q7FC54-F1
#
_cell.length_a   1.000
_cell.length_b   1.000
_cell.length_c   1.000
_cell.angle_alpha   90.00
_cell.angle_beta   90.00
_cell.angle_gamma   90.00
#
_symmetry.space_group_name_H-M   'P 1'
#
loop_
_entity.id
_entity.type
_entity.pdbx_description
1 polymer ?
#
loop_
_entity_poly.entity_id
_entity_poly.type
_entity_poly.pdbx_seq_one_letter_code
_entity_poly.pdbx_strand_id
1 'polypeptide(L)'
;MMLEEAEARLKDVRMPAYYRRYQQDILKKVHENYQHALKARRRGIDAADIVEPKIAYDLADRVAKMHEIEIADRLRALLAATTKEKAALKIAEEIAAGEYGSGDLKTRLDNAVRVSLAVVTEGVTIAPLQGISDVTIKNNADGSQYLSVAFAGPIRSAGGTEAALTMLIADHVRKVAGLAKYIANSFDDETGRFVEELRIYEREVMGFQFKVLDEDVIKCISNLPVELDGVDTDPVEVVGHKSMRRITTDRVRGGALRVMNDGLIGRSRKLLKIVETLKLDGWGWLQDLKGAIQTGDDDAAQHRMSEVITGRPVLSMAKKIGGFRLRYGRCFNTGFATVGIHPAVPALLNYAIVAGTQIKMDMPGKASTIALVDTLEAPIVRLDDGRVMPVHTVEQAEKVRLKVAKILYLGDMLISYGDFLENNAQLPPASYVEEIWAQQLRSKLQTTTADVDRAKLAHLAENPLIPPSIEEAFAISKLGLPLHPKYSFYWDTISLDETLYLKDRLADEMPHDARLKDILERLGVAHSITNDRIRPENDQIIPLKKLLGGPAVEARDALEFVSKSSGVLVMTKFASTIAVRVGRPEKAAERKMKPPVHVLFPVGPKGGATRDILKACKEDSFYTEIANRYCDNCKMVSIGTHCRTCGASTMLRNLCIQCRGQVEEGEKCARCGKEGRTFSSVSYPLKAAIEQARKKLGVVPTEPFKGVKSLMSRHRSAEPLEKGILRQKHGLHAFKDGTIRFDATNEPLTHFKPKWIAVSIEKLQEMGYTRDYTGKELTSPEQIVELMMQDVIIPRDAAQHLVNTAKFIDEELAKLYELEPFYNISSVDDLAGHLVVG
;
A
#
# COMPACT_ATOMS: atom_id res chain seq x y z
N MET A 1 -25.27 21.89 9.34
CA MET A 1 -25.39 20.72 8.45
C MET A 1 -24.21 19.75 8.56
N MET A 2 -22.99 20.06 8.06
CA MET A 2 -21.86 19.10 8.08
C MET A 2 -21.47 18.62 9.48
N LEU A 3 -21.34 19.52 10.45
CA LEU A 3 -20.99 19.15 11.83
C LEU A 3 -22.13 18.40 12.52
N GLU A 4 -23.37 18.84 12.36
CA GLU A 4 -24.56 18.17 12.90
C GLU A 4 -24.73 16.76 12.34
N GLU A 5 -24.50 16.57 11.04
CA GLU A 5 -24.53 15.26 10.39
C GLU A 5 -23.42 14.38 10.94
N ALA A 6 -22.20 14.89 11.06
CA ALA A 6 -21.10 14.14 11.65
C ALA A 6 -21.36 13.77 13.12
N GLU A 7 -21.90 14.68 13.93
CA GLU A 7 -22.28 14.42 15.32
C GLU A 7 -23.38 13.36 15.43
N ALA A 8 -24.41 13.44 14.56
CA ALA A 8 -25.44 12.42 14.49
C ALA A 8 -24.86 11.04 14.15
N ARG A 9 -23.88 10.97 13.24
CA ARG A 9 -23.21 9.72 12.85
C ARG A 9 -22.28 9.18 13.94
N LEU A 10 -21.64 10.05 14.73
CA LEU A 10 -20.73 9.66 15.81
C LEU A 10 -21.44 9.35 17.15
N LYS A 11 -22.70 9.74 17.30
CA LYS A 11 -23.45 9.65 18.57
C LYS A 11 -23.45 8.25 19.17
N ASP A 12 -23.65 7.23 18.33
CA ASP A 12 -23.79 5.84 18.75
C ASP A 12 -22.45 5.05 18.71
N VAL A 13 -21.36 5.69 18.28
CA VAL A 13 -20.04 5.06 18.24
C VAL A 13 -19.42 5.08 19.63
N ARG A 14 -19.19 3.89 20.19
CA ARG A 14 -18.52 3.72 21.49
C ARG A 14 -17.03 4.03 21.35
N MET A 15 -16.61 5.16 21.92
CA MET A 15 -15.20 5.56 21.98
C MET A 15 -14.88 6.28 23.30
N PRO A 16 -13.62 6.24 23.77
CA PRO A 16 -13.20 7.03 24.93
C PRO A 16 -13.45 8.54 24.74
N ALA A 17 -13.66 9.27 25.83
CA ALA A 17 -13.97 10.70 25.80
C ALA A 17 -12.88 11.53 25.09
N TYR A 18 -11.61 11.18 25.28
CA TYR A 18 -10.50 11.87 24.60
C TYR A 18 -10.53 11.66 23.08
N TYR A 19 -10.86 10.46 22.61
CA TYR A 19 -11.03 10.17 21.18
C TYR A 19 -12.24 10.89 20.57
N ARG A 20 -13.32 11.06 21.34
CA ARG A 20 -14.48 11.85 20.90
C ARG A 20 -14.09 13.31 20.67
N ARG A 21 -13.33 13.91 21.59
CA ARG A 21 -12.81 15.27 21.45
C ARG A 21 -11.89 15.39 20.22
N TYR A 22 -10.96 14.45 20.06
CA TYR A 22 -10.09 14.38 18.89
C TYR A 22 -10.87 14.37 17.56
N GLN A 23 -11.91 13.54 17.45
CA GLN A 23 -12.76 13.48 16.26
C GLN A 23 -13.54 14.79 16.02
N GLN A 24 -14.07 15.41 17.07
CA GLN A 24 -14.74 16.71 16.97
C GLN A 24 -13.78 17.82 16.49
N ASP A 25 -12.55 17.82 16.99
CA ASP A 25 -11.54 18.80 16.59
C ASP A 25 -11.14 18.63 15.10
N ILE A 26 -11.01 17.39 14.62
CA ILE A 26 -10.79 17.11 13.19
C ILE A 26 -11.97 17.61 12.34
N LEU A 27 -13.21 17.28 12.72
CA LEU A 27 -14.40 17.67 11.97
C LEU A 27 -14.55 19.20 11.89
N LYS A 28 -14.23 19.90 12.99
CA LYS A 28 -14.22 21.36 13.02
C LYS A 28 -13.20 21.92 12.03
N LYS A 29 -11.96 21.40 12.03
CA LYS A 29 -10.91 21.80 11.08
C LYS A 29 -11.29 21.50 9.62
N VAL A 30 -11.90 20.34 9.35
CA VAL A 30 -12.41 19.99 8.01
C VAL A 30 -13.47 21.00 7.56
N HIS A 31 -14.39 21.35 8.46
CA HIS A 31 -15.43 22.35 8.17
C HIS A 31 -14.83 23.72 7.86
N GLU A 32 -13.88 24.19 8.67
CA GLU A 32 -13.15 25.45 8.47
C GLU A 32 -12.44 25.48 7.11
N ASN A 33 -11.70 24.41 6.76
CA ASN A 33 -11.04 24.27 5.46
C ASN A 33 -12.04 24.33 4.30
N TYR A 34 -13.16 23.62 4.43
CA TYR A 34 -14.21 23.59 3.41
C TYR A 34 -14.83 24.98 3.20
N GLN A 35 -15.11 25.73 4.27
CA GLN A 35 -15.66 27.08 4.16
C GLN A 35 -14.69 28.05 3.47
N HIS A 36 -13.40 27.98 3.78
CA HIS A 36 -12.38 28.78 3.09
C HIS A 36 -12.31 28.45 1.60
N ALA A 37 -12.28 27.15 1.25
CA ALA A 37 -12.29 26.69 -0.13
C ALA A 37 -13.56 27.14 -0.88
N LEU A 38 -14.73 27.08 -0.24
CA LEU A 38 -16.00 27.50 -0.83
C LEU A 38 -16.03 29.01 -1.11
N LYS A 39 -15.51 29.84 -0.19
CA LYS A 39 -15.37 31.28 -0.42
C LYS A 39 -14.50 31.57 -1.64
N ALA A 40 -13.38 30.86 -1.80
CA ALA A 40 -12.50 30.99 -2.95
C ALA A 40 -13.21 30.58 -4.25
N ARG A 41 -13.86 29.40 -4.27
CA ARG A 41 -14.60 28.89 -5.44
C ARG A 41 -15.72 29.81 -5.90
N ARG A 42 -16.46 30.42 -4.96
CA ARG A 42 -17.51 31.41 -5.24
C ARG A 42 -17.02 32.71 -5.90
N ARG A 43 -15.72 32.99 -5.90
CA ARG A 43 -15.14 34.08 -6.73
C ARG A 43 -15.28 33.81 -8.23
N GLY A 44 -15.57 32.56 -8.62
CA GLY A 44 -15.85 32.18 -10.00
C GLY A 44 -14.64 32.20 -10.94
N ILE A 45 -13.44 32.17 -10.36
CA ILE A 45 -12.16 32.18 -11.11
C ILE A 45 -11.86 30.78 -11.68
N ASP A 46 -12.29 29.73 -10.99
CA ASP A 46 -12.08 28.32 -11.35
C ASP A 46 -13.19 27.78 -12.26
N ALA A 47 -12.97 26.56 -12.77
CA ALA A 47 -13.91 25.86 -13.66
C ALA A 47 -15.26 25.50 -13.01
N ALA A 48 -15.33 25.49 -11.68
CA ALA A 48 -16.53 25.27 -10.87
C ALA A 48 -16.55 26.28 -9.72
N ASP A 49 -17.75 26.71 -9.33
CA ASP A 49 -18.02 27.64 -8.22
C ASP A 49 -18.35 26.93 -6.89
N ILE A 50 -18.25 25.61 -6.88
CA ILE A 50 -18.40 24.74 -5.72
C ILE A 50 -17.09 23.99 -5.41
N VAL A 51 -17.00 23.44 -4.21
CA VAL A 51 -15.94 22.49 -3.83
C VAL A 51 -16.31 21.12 -4.40
N GLU A 52 -15.47 20.59 -5.28
CA GLU A 52 -15.76 19.35 -6.03
C GLU A 52 -15.58 18.06 -5.21
N PRO A 53 -14.56 17.93 -4.32
CA PRO A 53 -14.46 16.77 -3.44
C PRO A 53 -15.63 16.68 -2.45
N LYS A 54 -16.35 15.56 -2.48
CA LYS A 54 -17.45 15.28 -1.55
C LYS A 54 -16.92 14.66 -0.27
N ILE A 55 -17.36 15.17 0.88
CA ILE A 55 -17.04 14.60 2.20
C ILE A 55 -17.90 13.36 2.41
N ALA A 56 -17.32 12.25 2.86
CA ALA A 56 -18.00 11.00 3.19
C ALA A 56 -17.56 10.52 4.57
N TYR A 57 -18.49 10.01 5.38
CA TYR A 57 -18.21 9.60 6.76
C TYR A 57 -17.95 8.11 6.92
N ASP A 58 -18.54 7.27 6.07
CA ASP A 58 -18.43 5.82 6.13
C ASP A 58 -18.48 5.19 4.73
N LEU A 59 -18.49 3.85 4.69
CA LEU A 59 -18.59 3.08 3.45
C LEU A 59 -19.86 3.45 2.65
N ALA A 60 -21.00 3.54 3.32
CA ALA A 60 -22.27 3.73 2.64
C ALA A 60 -22.36 5.12 1.99
N ASP A 61 -21.86 6.13 2.70
CA ASP A 61 -21.67 7.48 2.18
C ASP A 61 -20.77 7.52 0.96
N ARG A 62 -19.61 6.83 1.04
CA ARG A 62 -18.65 6.78 -0.07
C ARG A 62 -19.30 6.21 -1.31
N VAL A 63 -19.97 5.07 -1.19
CA VAL A 63 -20.63 4.40 -2.33
C VAL A 63 -21.76 5.26 -2.90
N ALA A 64 -22.63 5.81 -2.05
CA ALA A 64 -23.74 6.66 -2.48
C ALA A 64 -23.26 7.92 -3.21
N LYS A 65 -22.26 8.63 -2.66
CA LYS A 65 -21.72 9.88 -3.24
C LYS A 65 -20.90 9.62 -4.50
N MET A 66 -20.25 8.45 -4.61
CA MET A 66 -19.48 8.01 -5.78
C MET A 66 -20.38 7.75 -7.00
N HIS A 67 -21.54 7.15 -6.79
CA HIS A 67 -22.47 6.80 -7.86
C HIS A 67 -23.66 7.77 -8.01
N GLU A 68 -23.82 8.71 -7.08
CA GLU A 68 -24.94 9.65 -7.03
C GLU A 68 -26.30 8.96 -6.90
N ILE A 69 -26.35 7.90 -6.07
CA ILE A 69 -27.56 7.11 -5.80
C ILE A 69 -27.83 7.10 -4.29
N GLU A 70 -29.08 7.35 -3.89
CA GLU A 70 -29.51 7.45 -2.50
C GLU A 70 -29.68 6.09 -1.80
N ILE A 71 -28.57 5.35 -1.64
CA ILE A 71 -28.57 4.01 -1.01
C ILE A 71 -27.99 3.98 0.41
N ALA A 72 -27.52 5.12 0.93
CA ALA A 72 -26.64 5.16 2.09
C ALA A 72 -27.30 4.58 3.36
N ASP A 73 -28.53 5.00 3.69
CA ASP A 73 -29.24 4.54 4.88
C ASP A 73 -29.59 3.05 4.80
N ARG A 74 -30.04 2.57 3.63
CA ARG A 74 -30.31 1.15 3.40
C ARG A 74 -29.05 0.30 3.55
N LEU A 75 -27.96 0.71 2.90
CA LEU A 75 -26.70 -0.03 2.93
C LEU A 75 -26.15 -0.13 4.36
N ARG A 76 -26.24 0.93 5.17
CA ARG A 76 -25.85 0.86 6.60
C ARG A 76 -26.69 -0.15 7.38
N ALA A 77 -28.01 -0.17 7.19
CA ALA A 77 -28.88 -1.13 7.85
C ALA A 77 -28.50 -2.59 7.48
N LEU A 78 -28.17 -2.83 6.21
CA LEU A 78 -27.72 -4.15 5.74
C LEU A 78 -26.34 -4.55 6.31
N LEU A 79 -25.40 -3.61 6.37
CA LEU A 79 -24.05 -3.86 6.91
C LEU A 79 -24.06 -4.12 8.42
N ALA A 80 -25.02 -3.54 9.16
CA ALA A 80 -25.17 -3.82 10.59
C ALA A 80 -25.73 -5.22 10.87
N ALA A 81 -26.50 -5.79 9.94
CA ALA A 81 -27.20 -7.07 10.11
C ALA A 81 -26.55 -8.25 9.38
N THR A 82 -25.71 -7.99 8.37
CA THR A 82 -25.20 -9.01 7.44
C THR A 82 -23.74 -8.78 7.06
N THR A 83 -23.15 -9.69 6.28
CA THR A 83 -21.78 -9.51 5.76
C THR A 83 -21.77 -8.53 4.59
N LYS A 84 -20.60 -7.94 4.29
CA LYS A 84 -20.38 -7.01 3.19
C LYS A 84 -20.86 -7.58 1.85
N GLU A 85 -20.59 -8.84 1.58
CA GLU A 85 -20.96 -9.52 0.34
C GLU A 85 -22.49 -9.73 0.25
N LYS A 86 -23.16 -10.05 1.35
CA LYS A 86 -24.64 -10.16 1.40
C LYS A 86 -25.31 -8.80 1.20
N ALA A 87 -24.80 -7.77 1.87
CA ALA A 87 -25.28 -6.40 1.69
C ALA A 87 -25.10 -5.94 0.23
N ALA A 88 -23.95 -6.24 -0.39
CA ALA A 88 -23.69 -5.91 -1.78
C ALA A 88 -24.66 -6.60 -2.75
N LEU A 89 -24.94 -7.90 -2.57
CA LEU A 89 -25.93 -8.63 -3.39
C LEU A 89 -27.32 -8.05 -3.23
N LYS A 90 -27.74 -7.76 -1.98
CA LYS A 90 -29.09 -7.23 -1.75
C LYS A 90 -29.28 -5.84 -2.35
N ILE A 91 -28.29 -4.96 -2.22
CA ILE A 91 -28.32 -3.65 -2.91
C ILE A 91 -28.35 -3.83 -4.43
N ALA A 92 -27.62 -4.81 -4.98
CA ALA A 92 -27.65 -5.10 -6.41
C ALA A 92 -29.06 -5.49 -6.88
N GLU A 93 -29.72 -6.37 -6.11
CA GLU A 93 -31.09 -6.83 -6.34
C GLU A 93 -32.08 -5.66 -6.35
N GLU A 94 -32.05 -4.81 -5.32
CA GLU A 94 -32.96 -3.68 -5.18
C GLU A 94 -32.77 -2.64 -6.31
N ILE A 95 -31.51 -2.35 -6.70
CA ILE A 95 -31.22 -1.46 -7.84
C ILE A 95 -31.72 -2.08 -9.16
N ALA A 96 -31.45 -3.37 -9.38
CA ALA A 96 -31.91 -4.08 -10.58
C ALA A 96 -33.45 -4.16 -10.65
N ALA A 97 -34.13 -4.26 -9.50
CA ALA A 97 -35.59 -4.21 -9.41
C ALA A 97 -36.18 -2.82 -9.69
N GLY A 98 -35.37 -1.76 -9.59
CA GLY A 98 -35.78 -0.38 -9.88
C GLY A 98 -36.19 0.43 -8.66
N GLU A 99 -35.77 0.05 -7.45
CA GLU A 99 -36.13 0.76 -6.21
C GLU A 99 -35.47 2.15 -6.09
N TYR A 100 -34.36 2.40 -6.81
CA TYR A 100 -33.54 3.61 -6.66
C TYR A 100 -33.42 4.49 -7.92
N GLY A 101 -34.27 4.32 -8.93
CA GLY A 101 -34.25 5.20 -10.11
C GLY A 101 -35.18 4.80 -11.26
N SER A 102 -35.45 5.76 -12.15
CA SER A 102 -36.35 5.65 -13.32
C SER A 102 -35.62 5.33 -14.64
N GLY A 103 -34.39 4.82 -14.57
CA GLY A 103 -33.58 4.47 -15.74
C GLY A 103 -34.08 3.22 -16.48
N ASP A 104 -33.67 3.08 -17.74
CA ASP A 104 -33.91 1.87 -18.52
C ASP A 104 -33.23 0.64 -17.87
N LEU A 105 -33.63 -0.56 -18.29
CA LEU A 105 -33.11 -1.80 -17.71
C LEU A 105 -31.58 -1.89 -17.81
N LYS A 106 -30.99 -1.42 -18.91
CA LYS A 106 -29.52 -1.39 -19.08
C LYS A 106 -28.86 -0.52 -18.00
N THR A 107 -29.33 0.72 -17.81
CA THR A 107 -28.77 1.63 -16.80
C THR A 107 -28.92 1.08 -15.38
N ARG A 108 -30.04 0.44 -15.06
CA ARG A 108 -30.25 -0.20 -13.75
C ARG A 108 -29.26 -1.34 -13.52
N LEU A 109 -29.03 -2.19 -14.51
CA LEU A 109 -28.07 -3.30 -14.40
C LEU A 109 -26.62 -2.81 -14.30
N ASP A 110 -26.24 -1.78 -15.07
CA ASP A 110 -24.91 -1.15 -14.97
C ASP A 110 -24.68 -0.57 -13.57
N ASN A 111 -25.64 0.21 -13.06
CA ASN A 111 -25.59 0.76 -11.71
C ASN A 111 -25.52 -0.34 -10.65
N ALA A 112 -26.32 -1.40 -10.76
CA ALA A 112 -26.33 -2.50 -9.81
C ALA A 112 -24.95 -3.19 -9.72
N VAL A 113 -24.31 -3.48 -10.85
CA VAL A 113 -22.97 -4.10 -10.87
C VAL A 113 -21.91 -3.14 -10.30
N ARG A 114 -21.91 -1.86 -10.71
CA ARG A 114 -20.91 -0.88 -10.26
C ARG A 114 -21.03 -0.55 -8.78
N VAL A 115 -22.24 -0.27 -8.29
CA VAL A 115 -22.50 0.05 -6.89
C VAL A 115 -22.10 -1.12 -6.01
N SER A 116 -22.49 -2.35 -6.35
CA SER A 116 -22.14 -3.52 -5.55
C SER A 116 -20.65 -3.85 -5.61
N LEU A 117 -19.98 -3.59 -6.74
CA LEU A 117 -18.51 -3.63 -6.79
C LEU A 117 -17.88 -2.58 -5.85
N ALA A 118 -18.44 -1.38 -5.77
CA ALA A 118 -17.99 -0.35 -4.84
C ALA A 118 -18.20 -0.77 -3.38
N VAL A 119 -19.30 -1.44 -3.04
CA VAL A 119 -19.52 -1.99 -1.69
C VAL A 119 -18.44 -3.01 -1.33
N VAL A 120 -18.17 -3.99 -2.20
CA VAL A 120 -17.21 -5.07 -1.89
C VAL A 120 -15.76 -4.58 -1.85
N THR A 121 -15.44 -3.56 -2.66
CA THR A 121 -14.14 -2.87 -2.66
C THR A 121 -14.06 -1.69 -1.69
N GLU A 122 -15.02 -1.59 -0.76
CA GLU A 122 -15.07 -0.59 0.32
C GLU A 122 -15.12 0.89 -0.12
N GLY A 123 -15.43 1.13 -1.40
CA GLY A 123 -15.48 2.46 -2.00
C GLY A 123 -14.12 3.16 -2.01
N VAL A 124 -13.01 2.41 -1.92
CA VAL A 124 -11.64 2.97 -1.89
C VAL A 124 -10.86 2.77 -3.19
N THR A 125 -11.42 2.02 -4.14
CA THR A 125 -10.76 1.72 -5.42
C THR A 125 -11.44 2.45 -6.58
N ILE A 126 -10.72 2.63 -7.68
CA ILE A 126 -11.28 3.22 -8.91
C ILE A 126 -12.00 2.18 -9.78
N ALA A 127 -11.93 0.89 -9.42
CA ALA A 127 -12.48 -0.21 -10.21
C ALA A 127 -13.99 -0.08 -10.51
N PRO A 128 -14.87 0.35 -9.59
CA PRO A 128 -16.28 0.60 -9.89
C PRO A 128 -16.51 1.67 -10.98
N LEU A 129 -15.64 2.67 -11.03
CA LEU A 129 -15.76 3.81 -11.94
C LEU A 129 -15.08 3.58 -13.29
N GLN A 130 -13.89 2.97 -13.30
CA GLN A 130 -13.03 2.85 -14.48
C GLN A 130 -12.66 1.41 -14.83
N GLY A 131 -12.90 0.45 -13.94
CA GLY A 131 -12.60 -0.97 -14.17
C GLY A 131 -13.70 -1.68 -14.97
N ILE A 132 -14.95 -1.26 -14.82
CA ILE A 132 -16.07 -1.68 -15.67
C ILE A 132 -16.25 -0.61 -16.75
N SER A 133 -16.09 -1.01 -18.02
CA SER A 133 -16.24 -0.13 -19.18
C SER A 133 -17.70 0.01 -19.58
N ASP A 134 -18.44 -1.09 -19.67
CA ASP A 134 -19.87 -1.11 -20.03
C ASP A 134 -20.54 -2.36 -19.45
N VAL A 135 -21.84 -2.26 -19.16
CA VAL A 135 -22.70 -3.40 -18.83
C VAL A 135 -23.89 -3.34 -19.78
N THR A 136 -24.04 -4.37 -20.61
CA THR A 136 -25.00 -4.35 -21.72
C THR A 136 -25.74 -5.68 -21.86
N ILE A 137 -26.89 -5.64 -22.54
CA ILE A 137 -27.71 -6.82 -22.84
C ILE A 137 -27.42 -7.22 -24.29
N LYS A 138 -26.97 -8.46 -24.50
CA LYS A 138 -26.72 -9.05 -25.81
C LYS A 138 -27.61 -10.27 -26.03
N ASN A 139 -27.58 -10.85 -27.24
CA ASN A 139 -28.42 -11.99 -27.63
C ASN A 139 -27.60 -13.26 -27.87
N ASN A 140 -28.08 -14.37 -27.32
CA ASN A 140 -27.59 -15.72 -27.62
C ASN A 140 -27.93 -16.11 -29.07
N ALA A 141 -27.35 -17.21 -29.56
CA ALA A 141 -27.66 -17.72 -30.89
C ALA A 141 -29.12 -18.18 -31.03
N ASP A 142 -29.75 -18.58 -29.92
CA ASP A 142 -31.17 -18.93 -29.83
C ASP A 142 -32.10 -17.71 -29.68
N GLY A 143 -31.55 -16.49 -29.70
CA GLY A 143 -32.29 -15.24 -29.55
C GLY A 143 -32.58 -14.84 -28.09
N SER A 144 -32.22 -15.65 -27.11
CA SER A 144 -32.40 -15.29 -25.70
C SER A 144 -31.46 -14.17 -25.27
N GLN A 145 -31.97 -13.25 -24.44
CA GLN A 145 -31.20 -12.11 -23.94
C GLN A 145 -30.37 -12.49 -22.71
N TYR A 146 -29.11 -12.06 -22.68
CA TYR A 146 -28.19 -12.31 -21.57
C TYR A 146 -27.38 -11.04 -21.22
N LEU A 147 -26.76 -11.04 -20.04
CA LEU A 147 -25.95 -9.92 -19.55
C LEU A 147 -24.47 -10.06 -19.94
N SER A 148 -23.86 -8.97 -20.40
CA SER A 148 -22.43 -8.87 -20.72
C SER A 148 -21.78 -7.76 -19.89
N VAL A 149 -20.63 -8.05 -19.29
CA VAL A 149 -19.85 -7.08 -18.50
C VAL A 149 -18.48 -6.89 -19.16
N ALA A 150 -18.22 -5.68 -19.64
CA ALA A 150 -16.96 -5.33 -20.29
C ALA A 150 -15.98 -4.72 -19.30
N PHE A 151 -14.82 -5.33 -19.11
CA PHE A 151 -13.77 -4.85 -18.21
C PHE A 151 -12.65 -4.09 -18.92
N ALA A 152 -12.08 -3.11 -18.21
CA ALA A 152 -10.91 -2.35 -18.62
C ALA A 152 -9.73 -2.59 -17.66
N GLY A 153 -8.52 -2.21 -18.06
CA GLY A 153 -7.28 -2.39 -17.28
C GLY A 153 -7.33 -1.95 -15.81
N PRO A 154 -8.02 -0.84 -15.45
CA PRO A 154 -8.14 -0.39 -14.06
C PRO A 154 -8.82 -1.37 -13.09
N ILE A 155 -9.50 -2.42 -13.59
CA ILE A 155 -10.08 -3.49 -12.76
C ILE A 155 -9.05 -4.17 -11.86
N ARG A 156 -7.77 -4.13 -12.23
CA ARG A 156 -6.64 -4.62 -11.43
C ARG A 156 -6.63 -4.05 -10.00
N SER A 157 -7.16 -2.85 -9.79
CA SER A 157 -7.22 -2.19 -8.49
C SER A 157 -8.22 -2.80 -7.51
N ALA A 158 -9.23 -3.55 -7.98
CA ALA A 158 -10.19 -4.23 -7.11
C ALA A 158 -9.56 -5.40 -6.34
N GLY A 159 -8.53 -6.05 -6.90
CA GLY A 159 -8.07 -7.36 -6.46
C GLY A 159 -8.78 -8.50 -7.20
N GLY A 160 -8.16 -9.68 -7.20
CA GLY A 160 -8.68 -10.84 -7.96
C GLY A 160 -10.00 -11.37 -7.40
N THR A 161 -10.17 -11.38 -6.06
CA THR A 161 -11.39 -11.92 -5.42
C THR A 161 -12.60 -11.04 -5.74
N GLU A 162 -12.43 -9.73 -5.59
CA GLU A 162 -13.46 -8.71 -5.78
C GLU A 162 -13.82 -8.58 -7.27
N ALA A 163 -12.82 -8.66 -8.16
CA ALA A 163 -13.06 -8.74 -9.60
C ALA A 163 -13.89 -9.98 -9.97
N ALA A 164 -13.59 -11.16 -9.41
CA ALA A 164 -14.38 -12.37 -9.65
C ALA A 164 -15.79 -12.28 -9.04
N LEU A 165 -15.92 -11.69 -7.86
CA LEU A 165 -17.22 -11.44 -7.20
C LEU A 165 -18.12 -10.54 -8.05
N THR A 166 -17.56 -9.68 -8.91
CA THR A 166 -18.33 -8.89 -9.88
C THR A 166 -19.14 -9.78 -10.82
N MET A 167 -18.60 -10.93 -11.24
CA MET A 167 -19.32 -11.89 -12.10
C MET A 167 -20.43 -12.63 -11.34
N LEU A 168 -20.23 -12.91 -10.04
CA LEU A 168 -21.30 -13.44 -9.18
C LEU A 168 -22.45 -12.44 -9.01
N ILE A 169 -22.11 -11.16 -8.77
CA ILE A 169 -23.09 -10.07 -8.68
C ILE A 169 -23.85 -9.93 -10.00
N ALA A 170 -23.15 -9.95 -11.14
CA ALA A 170 -23.76 -9.88 -12.46
C ALA A 170 -24.73 -11.05 -12.70
N ASP A 171 -24.37 -12.28 -12.30
CA ASP A 171 -25.26 -13.44 -12.39
C ASP A 171 -26.48 -13.33 -11.47
N HIS A 172 -26.33 -12.70 -10.31
CA HIS A 172 -27.46 -12.46 -9.43
C HIS A 172 -28.45 -11.44 -10.04
N VAL A 173 -27.96 -10.28 -10.49
CA VAL A 173 -28.84 -9.23 -11.05
C VAL A 173 -29.49 -9.63 -12.37
N ARG A 174 -28.80 -10.42 -13.21
CA ARG A 174 -29.41 -10.92 -14.45
C ARG A 174 -30.56 -11.89 -14.19
N LYS A 175 -30.50 -12.70 -13.11
CA LYS A 175 -31.62 -13.55 -12.67
C LYS A 175 -32.80 -12.69 -12.21
N VAL A 176 -32.54 -11.63 -11.43
CA VAL A 176 -33.56 -10.67 -10.98
C VAL A 176 -34.25 -10.00 -12.16
N ALA A 177 -33.48 -9.63 -13.18
CA ALA A 177 -34.00 -9.04 -14.42
C ALA A 177 -34.66 -10.04 -15.40
N GLY A 178 -34.69 -11.34 -15.08
CA GLY A 178 -35.26 -12.37 -15.94
C GLY A 178 -34.44 -12.68 -17.21
N LEU A 179 -33.15 -12.34 -17.23
CA LEU A 179 -32.26 -12.61 -18.36
C LEU A 179 -31.76 -14.07 -18.35
N ALA A 180 -31.63 -14.65 -19.54
CA ALA A 180 -31.11 -15.99 -19.75
C ALA A 180 -29.60 -16.08 -19.42
N LYS A 181 -29.09 -17.30 -19.36
CA LYS A 181 -27.65 -17.55 -19.22
C LYS A 181 -26.94 -17.20 -20.52
N TYR A 182 -25.74 -16.63 -20.41
CA TYR A 182 -24.79 -16.58 -21.53
C TYR A 182 -24.44 -18.00 -21.98
N ILE A 183 -24.38 -18.20 -23.30
CA ILE A 183 -23.94 -19.43 -23.94
C ILE A 183 -22.76 -19.08 -24.84
N ALA A 184 -21.59 -19.61 -24.51
CA ALA A 184 -20.38 -19.44 -25.30
C ALA A 184 -20.60 -19.94 -26.73
N ASN A 185 -20.27 -19.08 -27.71
CA ASN A 185 -20.48 -19.41 -29.12
C ASN A 185 -19.37 -20.34 -29.61
N SER A 186 -19.72 -21.61 -29.83
CA SER A 186 -18.80 -22.61 -30.36
C SER A 186 -18.44 -22.39 -31.83
N PHE A 187 -19.28 -21.70 -32.63
CA PHE A 187 -18.98 -21.42 -34.04
C PHE A 187 -17.88 -20.38 -34.22
N ASP A 188 -17.83 -19.39 -33.32
CA ASP A 188 -16.79 -18.35 -33.33
C ASP A 188 -15.57 -18.75 -32.49
N ASP A 189 -15.60 -19.91 -31.79
CA ASP A 189 -14.60 -20.37 -30.82
C ASP A 189 -14.20 -19.29 -29.78
N GLU A 190 -15.20 -18.79 -29.04
CA GLU A 190 -14.98 -17.80 -27.97
C GLU A 190 -14.02 -18.33 -26.89
N THR A 191 -14.01 -19.64 -26.63
CA THR A 191 -13.09 -20.28 -25.69
C THR A 191 -11.64 -20.24 -26.17
N GLY A 192 -11.39 -20.60 -27.44
CA GLY A 192 -10.07 -20.55 -28.07
C GLY A 192 -9.52 -19.14 -28.14
N ARG A 193 -10.39 -18.14 -28.36
CA ARG A 193 -10.03 -16.72 -28.28
C ARG A 193 -9.44 -16.33 -26.91
N PHE A 194 -10.04 -16.77 -25.81
CA PHE A 194 -9.51 -16.48 -24.47
C PHE A 194 -8.17 -17.17 -24.19
N VAL A 195 -7.99 -18.39 -24.69
CA VAL A 195 -6.71 -19.11 -24.60
C VAL A 195 -5.63 -18.35 -25.39
N GLU A 196 -5.91 -17.98 -26.64
CA GLU A 196 -4.97 -17.23 -27.47
C GLU A 196 -4.59 -15.90 -26.82
N GLU A 197 -5.57 -15.10 -26.40
CA GLU A 197 -5.35 -13.82 -25.74
C GLU A 197 -4.48 -13.97 -24.48
N LEU A 198 -4.75 -14.98 -23.64
CA LEU A 198 -3.97 -15.24 -22.44
C LEU A 198 -2.50 -15.50 -22.76
N ARG A 199 -2.22 -16.39 -23.72
CA ARG A 199 -0.85 -16.79 -24.08
C ARG A 199 -0.08 -15.65 -24.74
N ILE A 200 -0.75 -14.85 -25.58
CA ILE A 200 -0.15 -13.64 -26.16
C ILE A 200 0.16 -12.62 -25.06
N TYR A 201 -0.77 -12.39 -24.13
CA TYR A 201 -0.58 -11.43 -23.04
C TYR A 201 0.61 -11.81 -22.13
N GLU A 202 0.73 -13.09 -21.76
CA GLU A 202 1.84 -13.60 -20.95
C GLU A 202 3.20 -13.43 -21.65
N ARG A 203 3.22 -13.57 -22.99
CA ARG A 203 4.44 -13.46 -23.80
C ARG A 203 4.85 -12.02 -24.08
N GLU A 204 3.90 -11.14 -24.39
CA GLU A 204 4.18 -9.84 -25.00
C GLU A 204 3.86 -8.64 -24.10
N VAL A 205 2.99 -8.81 -23.11
CA VAL A 205 2.55 -7.71 -22.23
C VAL A 205 3.13 -7.88 -20.84
N MET A 206 2.63 -8.84 -20.07
CA MET A 206 3.11 -9.14 -18.72
C MET A 206 2.55 -10.46 -18.18
N GLY A 207 3.27 -11.05 -17.23
CA GLY A 207 2.78 -12.21 -16.47
C GLY A 207 1.61 -11.88 -15.54
N PHE A 208 0.74 -12.87 -15.34
CA PHE A 208 -0.34 -12.85 -14.34
C PHE A 208 0.12 -13.35 -12.96
N GLN A 209 -0.77 -13.27 -11.95
CA GLN A 209 -0.45 -13.78 -10.61
C GLN A 209 -0.40 -15.31 -10.53
N PHE A 210 -1.16 -15.96 -11.41
CA PHE A 210 -1.29 -17.41 -11.50
C PHE A 210 -1.00 -17.84 -12.93
N LYS A 211 -0.29 -18.96 -13.07
CA LYS A 211 -0.22 -19.68 -14.34
C LYS A 211 -1.39 -20.66 -14.37
N VAL A 212 -2.29 -20.47 -15.33
CA VAL A 212 -3.50 -21.29 -15.48
C VAL A 212 -3.38 -22.21 -16.69
N LEU A 213 -4.05 -23.36 -16.63
CA LEU A 213 -4.08 -24.33 -17.72
C LEU A 213 -5.09 -23.90 -18.79
N ASP A 214 -4.84 -24.26 -20.06
CA ASP A 214 -5.78 -23.99 -21.16
C ASP A 214 -7.14 -24.67 -20.91
N GLU A 215 -7.13 -25.89 -20.37
CA GLU A 215 -8.36 -26.62 -19.98
C GLU A 215 -9.22 -25.84 -18.99
N ASP A 216 -8.59 -25.17 -18.00
CA ASP A 216 -9.31 -24.38 -16.99
C ASP A 216 -9.88 -23.09 -17.60
N VAL A 217 -9.18 -22.50 -18.56
CA VAL A 217 -9.68 -21.34 -19.32
C VAL A 217 -10.93 -21.71 -20.10
N ILE A 218 -10.87 -22.79 -20.88
CA ILE A 218 -11.99 -23.30 -21.67
C ILE A 218 -13.17 -23.62 -20.76
N LYS A 219 -12.92 -24.35 -19.66
CA LYS A 219 -13.94 -24.73 -18.69
C LYS A 219 -14.57 -23.51 -18.01
N CYS A 220 -13.76 -22.50 -17.66
CA CYS A 220 -14.25 -21.27 -17.06
C CYS A 220 -15.19 -20.54 -18.01
N ILE A 221 -14.76 -20.24 -19.24
CA ILE A 221 -15.56 -19.46 -20.19
C ILE A 221 -16.85 -20.21 -20.59
N SER A 222 -16.76 -21.53 -20.77
CA SER A 222 -17.93 -22.35 -21.16
C SER A 222 -19.02 -22.43 -20.10
N ASN A 223 -18.69 -22.24 -18.81
CA ASN A 223 -19.63 -22.38 -17.70
C ASN A 223 -20.10 -21.03 -17.11
N LEU A 224 -19.56 -19.90 -17.57
CA LEU A 224 -19.96 -18.59 -17.08
C LEU A 224 -21.40 -18.28 -17.46
N PRO A 225 -22.27 -17.87 -16.52
CA PRO A 225 -23.66 -17.52 -16.82
C PRO A 225 -23.83 -16.08 -17.36
N VAL A 226 -22.76 -15.28 -17.34
CA VAL A 226 -22.68 -13.89 -17.80
C VAL A 226 -21.47 -13.79 -18.71
N GLU A 227 -21.58 -13.10 -19.84
CA GLU A 227 -20.45 -12.91 -20.76
C GLU A 227 -19.37 -12.05 -20.08
N LEU A 228 -18.16 -12.61 -20.02
CA LEU A 228 -16.97 -11.88 -19.66
C LEU A 228 -16.43 -11.18 -20.91
N ASP A 229 -16.53 -9.85 -20.96
CA ASP A 229 -16.08 -9.06 -22.11
C ASP A 229 -15.01 -8.04 -21.66
N GLY A 230 -14.44 -7.29 -22.60
CA GLY A 230 -13.48 -6.25 -22.30
C GLY A 230 -13.14 -5.35 -23.48
N VAL A 231 -12.54 -4.20 -23.15
CA VAL A 231 -12.01 -3.26 -24.13
C VAL A 231 -10.55 -3.58 -24.47
N ASP A 232 -10.06 -3.07 -25.60
CA ASP A 232 -8.64 -3.16 -25.93
C ASP A 232 -7.80 -2.39 -24.91
N THR A 233 -6.94 -3.10 -24.18
CA THR A 233 -6.07 -2.47 -23.17
C THR A 233 -4.66 -2.27 -23.67
N ASP A 234 -4.23 -3.10 -24.60
CA ASP A 234 -2.85 -3.18 -25.06
C ASP A 234 -2.83 -3.21 -26.60
N PRO A 235 -1.83 -2.58 -27.25
CA PRO A 235 -1.75 -2.51 -28.71
C PRO A 235 -1.20 -3.81 -29.31
N VAL A 236 -1.65 -4.96 -28.82
CA VAL A 236 -1.24 -6.30 -29.26
C VAL A 236 -2.44 -6.98 -29.90
N GLU A 237 -2.28 -7.45 -31.13
CA GLU A 237 -3.33 -8.12 -31.89
C GLU A 237 -3.28 -9.65 -31.72
N VAL A 238 -4.45 -10.28 -31.75
CA VAL A 238 -4.58 -11.73 -31.89
C VAL A 238 -4.25 -12.15 -33.32
N VAL A 239 -3.87 -13.41 -33.53
CA VAL A 239 -3.44 -13.94 -34.83
C VAL A 239 -4.55 -14.76 -35.48
N GLY A 240 -5.15 -15.69 -34.73
CA GLY A 240 -6.16 -16.62 -35.24
C GLY A 240 -7.59 -16.09 -35.15
N HIS A 241 -8.04 -15.70 -33.96
CA HIS A 241 -9.45 -15.40 -33.69
C HIS A 241 -9.81 -13.92 -33.97
N LYS A 242 -9.70 -13.49 -35.23
CA LYS A 242 -10.02 -12.12 -35.68
C LYS A 242 -11.49 -11.97 -36.12
N SER A 243 -12.01 -10.75 -36.00
CA SER A 243 -13.31 -10.32 -36.53
C SER A 243 -14.48 -11.17 -36.03
N MET A 244 -14.45 -11.55 -34.76
CA MET A 244 -15.51 -12.33 -34.11
C MET A 244 -16.80 -11.51 -33.98
N ARG A 245 -17.98 -12.16 -33.95
CA ARG A 245 -19.25 -11.43 -34.00
C ARG A 245 -19.56 -10.64 -32.74
N ARG A 246 -19.23 -11.18 -31.57
CA ARG A 246 -19.56 -10.59 -30.26
C ARG A 246 -18.42 -9.82 -29.61
N ILE A 247 -17.19 -10.10 -30.01
CA ILE A 247 -15.98 -9.46 -29.50
C ILE A 247 -15.57 -8.37 -30.48
N THR A 248 -15.70 -7.11 -30.06
CA THR A 248 -15.62 -5.93 -30.94
C THR A 248 -14.19 -5.52 -31.33
N THR A 249 -13.18 -6.21 -30.81
CA THR A 249 -11.77 -5.88 -31.02
C THR A 249 -10.94 -7.12 -31.38
N ASP A 250 -9.94 -6.91 -32.23
CA ASP A 250 -8.91 -7.91 -32.58
C ASP A 250 -7.67 -7.81 -31.69
N ARG A 251 -7.73 -6.98 -30.65
CA ARG A 251 -6.66 -6.80 -29.67
C ARG A 251 -6.93 -7.51 -28.36
N VAL A 252 -5.85 -7.70 -27.60
CA VAL A 252 -5.90 -8.35 -26.30
C VAL A 252 -6.66 -7.49 -25.28
N ARG A 253 -7.57 -8.13 -24.54
CA ARG A 253 -8.44 -7.51 -23.52
C ARG A 253 -7.93 -7.84 -22.12
N GLY A 254 -6.84 -7.19 -21.72
CA GLY A 254 -6.16 -7.44 -20.45
C GLY A 254 -7.04 -7.28 -19.21
N GLY A 255 -8.08 -6.43 -19.27
CA GLY A 255 -9.08 -6.32 -18.20
C GLY A 255 -9.85 -7.63 -17.99
N ALA A 256 -10.43 -8.18 -19.05
CA ALA A 256 -11.16 -9.45 -19.03
C ALA A 256 -10.26 -10.62 -18.59
N LEU A 257 -9.05 -10.70 -19.15
CA LEU A 257 -8.08 -11.74 -18.78
C LEU A 257 -7.71 -11.71 -17.29
N ARG A 258 -7.65 -10.53 -16.65
CA ARG A 258 -7.40 -10.44 -15.20
C ARG A 258 -8.55 -11.00 -14.37
N VAL A 259 -9.79 -10.68 -14.74
CA VAL A 259 -10.98 -11.21 -14.05
C VAL A 259 -11.01 -12.74 -14.15
N MET A 260 -10.69 -13.27 -15.33
CA MET A 260 -10.60 -14.72 -15.56
C MET A 260 -9.43 -15.37 -14.80
N ASN A 261 -8.21 -14.93 -15.07
CA ASN A 261 -6.99 -15.59 -14.60
C ASN A 261 -6.72 -15.34 -13.12
N ASP A 262 -6.63 -14.07 -12.70
CA ASP A 262 -6.29 -13.70 -11.32
C ASP A 262 -7.49 -13.81 -10.37
N GLY A 263 -8.71 -13.85 -10.93
CA GLY A 263 -9.96 -13.92 -10.20
C GLY A 263 -10.61 -15.30 -10.26
N LEU A 264 -11.42 -15.56 -11.28
CA LEU A 264 -12.27 -16.75 -11.38
C LEU A 264 -11.49 -18.07 -11.22
N ILE A 265 -10.38 -18.22 -11.95
CA ILE A 265 -9.54 -19.42 -11.90
C ILE A 265 -8.58 -19.34 -10.71
N GLY A 266 -7.78 -18.28 -10.59
CA GLY A 266 -6.76 -18.13 -9.55
C GLY A 266 -7.29 -18.06 -8.11
N ARG A 267 -8.57 -17.71 -7.92
CA ARG A 267 -9.27 -17.64 -6.61
C ARG A 267 -10.45 -18.59 -6.50
N SER A 268 -10.55 -19.59 -7.38
CA SER A 268 -11.64 -20.58 -7.44
C SER A 268 -12.07 -21.10 -6.06
N ARG A 269 -11.11 -21.55 -5.23
CA ARG A 269 -11.38 -22.06 -3.86
C ARG A 269 -11.96 -21.00 -2.91
N LYS A 270 -11.44 -19.77 -2.95
CA LYS A 270 -11.95 -18.66 -2.09
C LYS A 270 -13.33 -18.24 -2.58
N LEU A 271 -13.53 -18.18 -3.90
CA LEU A 271 -14.80 -17.85 -4.52
C LEU A 271 -15.88 -18.91 -4.22
N LEU A 272 -15.53 -20.20 -4.22
CA LEU A 272 -16.44 -21.29 -3.86
C LEU A 272 -16.97 -21.15 -2.43
N LYS A 273 -16.11 -20.83 -1.46
CA LYS A 273 -16.55 -20.55 -0.09
C LYS A 273 -17.54 -19.38 -0.01
N ILE A 274 -17.34 -18.35 -0.84
CA ILE A 274 -18.26 -17.21 -0.93
C ILE A 274 -19.60 -17.66 -1.53
N VAL A 275 -19.58 -18.44 -2.62
CA VAL A 275 -20.78 -19.02 -3.24
C VAL A 275 -21.59 -19.84 -2.23
N GLU A 276 -20.94 -20.69 -1.45
CA GLU A 276 -21.57 -21.50 -0.39
C GLU A 276 -22.16 -20.63 0.73
N THR A 277 -21.41 -19.64 1.20
CA THR A 277 -21.83 -18.71 2.27
C THR A 277 -23.02 -17.85 1.86
N LEU A 278 -23.05 -17.46 0.58
CA LEU A 278 -24.11 -16.64 -0.02
C LEU A 278 -25.26 -17.48 -0.58
N LYS A 279 -25.13 -18.82 -0.60
CA LYS A 279 -26.11 -19.77 -1.17
C LYS A 279 -26.46 -19.44 -2.62
N LEU A 280 -25.43 -19.20 -3.45
CA LEU A 280 -25.60 -18.90 -4.86
C LEU A 280 -25.62 -20.17 -5.71
N ASP A 281 -26.68 -20.37 -6.49
CA ASP A 281 -26.79 -21.55 -7.36
C ASP A 281 -26.09 -21.38 -8.71
N GLY A 282 -25.59 -22.49 -9.27
CA GLY A 282 -25.04 -22.57 -10.63
C GLY A 282 -23.52 -22.40 -10.75
N TRP A 283 -22.80 -22.33 -9.63
CA TRP A 283 -21.35 -22.11 -9.57
C TRP A 283 -20.53 -23.31 -9.05
N GLY A 284 -21.16 -24.49 -8.94
CA GLY A 284 -20.49 -25.70 -8.44
C GLY A 284 -19.30 -26.15 -9.30
N TRP A 285 -19.28 -25.78 -10.58
CA TRP A 285 -18.18 -26.07 -11.51
C TRP A 285 -16.84 -25.41 -11.12
N LEU A 286 -16.82 -24.46 -10.17
CA LEU A 286 -15.58 -23.89 -9.65
C LEU A 286 -14.72 -24.92 -8.89
N GLN A 287 -15.33 -25.94 -8.25
CA GLN A 287 -14.62 -27.02 -7.56
C GLN A 287 -13.77 -27.89 -8.50
N ASP A 288 -14.12 -27.77 -9.77
CA ASP A 288 -13.85 -28.66 -10.88
C ASP A 288 -12.73 -28.08 -11.76
N LEU A 289 -12.31 -26.84 -11.46
CA LEU A 289 -11.13 -26.18 -12.00
C LEU A 289 -9.89 -26.72 -11.29
N LYS A 290 -8.90 -27.12 -12.08
CA LYS A 290 -7.59 -27.57 -11.58
C LYS A 290 -6.72 -26.37 -11.17
N GLY A 291 -7.03 -25.19 -11.68
CA GLY A 291 -6.30 -23.94 -11.49
C GLY A 291 -6.46 -23.39 -10.07
N ALA A 292 -5.40 -23.08 -9.32
CA ALA A 292 -3.97 -23.10 -9.59
C ALA A 292 -3.29 -24.06 -8.62
N ILE A 293 -2.61 -25.09 -9.12
CA ILE A 293 -1.67 -25.86 -8.30
C ILE A 293 -0.60 -24.86 -7.86
N GLN A 294 -0.68 -24.38 -6.63
CA GLN A 294 0.54 -24.11 -5.87
C GLN A 294 1.24 -25.46 -5.83
N THR A 295 2.15 -25.72 -6.79
CA THR A 295 3.20 -26.69 -6.53
C THR A 295 3.79 -26.23 -5.21
N GLY A 296 3.81 -27.14 -4.23
CA GLY A 296 3.95 -26.79 -2.81
C GLY A 296 5.02 -25.73 -2.55
N ASP A 297 4.84 -24.96 -1.47
CA ASP A 297 5.59 -23.76 -1.07
C ASP A 297 7.08 -23.66 -1.46
N ASP A 298 7.79 -24.77 -1.66
CA ASP A 298 9.16 -24.81 -2.18
C ASP A 298 9.32 -24.19 -3.61
N ASP A 299 8.42 -24.43 -4.57
CA ASP A 299 8.68 -24.05 -5.99
C ASP A 299 8.46 -22.55 -6.26
N ALA A 300 7.37 -21.98 -5.74
CA ALA A 300 7.05 -20.57 -5.94
C ALA A 300 7.94 -19.64 -5.11
N ALA A 301 8.33 -20.05 -3.90
CA ALA A 301 9.29 -19.30 -3.08
C ALA A 301 10.69 -19.33 -3.71
N GLN A 302 11.15 -20.49 -4.19
CA GLN A 302 12.41 -20.60 -4.93
C GLN A 302 12.40 -19.77 -6.21
N HIS A 303 11.31 -19.82 -6.99
CA HIS A 303 11.18 -18.98 -8.19
C HIS A 303 11.30 -17.49 -7.85
N ARG A 304 10.62 -17.03 -6.78
CA ARG A 304 10.70 -15.64 -6.28
C ARG A 304 12.12 -15.25 -5.89
N MET A 305 12.91 -16.17 -5.34
CA MET A 305 14.32 -15.90 -4.99
C MET A 305 15.23 -15.94 -6.23
N SER A 306 14.86 -16.71 -7.26
CA SER A 306 15.66 -16.89 -8.49
C SER A 306 15.55 -15.77 -9.51
N GLU A 307 14.45 -15.00 -9.52
CA GLU A 307 14.23 -13.87 -10.46
C GLU A 307 15.10 -12.64 -10.12
N VAL A 308 16.43 -12.78 -10.09
CA VAL A 308 17.31 -11.67 -9.68
C VAL A 308 17.34 -10.59 -10.77
N ILE A 309 16.71 -9.46 -10.49
CA ILE A 309 16.81 -8.24 -11.30
C ILE A 309 18.06 -7.48 -10.84
N THR A 310 18.80 -6.90 -11.78
CA THR A 310 19.97 -6.05 -11.49
C THR A 310 19.65 -4.99 -10.42
N GLY A 311 20.49 -4.91 -9.39
CA GLY A 311 20.30 -3.98 -8.26
C GLY A 311 19.36 -4.47 -7.15
N ARG A 312 18.87 -5.71 -7.21
CA ARG A 312 17.99 -6.31 -6.19
C ARG A 312 18.61 -7.58 -5.59
N PRO A 313 19.54 -7.44 -4.62
CA PRO A 313 20.26 -8.58 -4.08
C PRO A 313 19.36 -9.54 -3.30
N VAL A 314 19.75 -10.81 -3.27
CA VAL A 314 19.23 -11.82 -2.34
C VAL A 314 20.04 -11.70 -1.05
N LEU A 315 19.35 -11.47 0.07
CA LEU A 315 19.98 -11.29 1.39
C LEU A 315 20.05 -12.61 2.15
N SER A 316 19.03 -13.47 2.03
CA SER A 316 18.98 -14.79 2.68
C SER A 316 18.23 -15.80 1.83
N MET A 317 18.52 -17.08 2.04
CA MET A 317 17.87 -18.20 1.35
C MET A 317 17.22 -19.14 2.37
N ALA A 318 16.16 -19.83 1.96
CA ALA A 318 15.46 -20.79 2.80
C ALA A 318 16.40 -21.93 3.22
N LYS A 319 16.23 -22.40 4.47
CA LYS A 319 17.02 -23.51 5.06
C LYS A 319 18.54 -23.24 5.11
N LYS A 320 18.98 -21.99 4.89
CA LYS A 320 20.39 -21.59 5.01
C LYS A 320 20.63 -20.85 6.31
N ILE A 321 21.39 -21.48 7.20
CA ILE A 321 21.87 -20.89 8.46
C ILE A 321 22.75 -19.67 8.14
N GLY A 322 22.65 -18.63 8.97
CA GLY A 322 23.34 -17.34 8.79
C GLY A 322 22.49 -16.26 8.14
N GLY A 323 21.34 -16.62 7.56
CA GLY A 323 20.34 -15.66 7.10
C GLY A 323 19.59 -14.98 8.25
N PHE A 324 18.42 -14.43 7.93
CA PHE A 324 17.52 -13.88 8.95
C PHE A 324 16.86 -14.99 9.75
N ARG A 325 17.03 -14.93 11.07
CA ARG A 325 16.34 -15.82 12.02
C ARG A 325 14.92 -15.31 12.24
N LEU A 326 13.92 -16.19 12.13
CA LEU A 326 12.55 -15.82 12.47
C LEU A 326 12.41 -15.59 13.98
N ARG A 327 11.88 -14.41 14.35
CA ARG A 327 11.38 -14.09 15.68
C ARG A 327 9.92 -13.63 15.57
N TYR A 328 9.02 -14.32 16.27
CA TYR A 328 7.63 -13.88 16.32
C TYR A 328 7.47 -12.69 17.24
N GLY A 329 6.76 -11.66 16.79
CA GLY A 329 6.41 -10.53 17.63
C GLY A 329 5.99 -9.31 16.83
N ARG A 330 5.64 -8.25 17.55
CA ARG A 330 5.21 -6.99 16.97
C ARG A 330 5.76 -5.83 17.81
N CYS A 331 6.60 -5.03 17.18
CA CYS A 331 7.00 -3.70 17.66
C CYS A 331 6.00 -2.64 17.19
N PHE A 332 6.10 -1.43 17.75
CA PHE A 332 5.20 -0.31 17.47
C PHE A 332 5.12 0.07 15.98
N ASN A 333 6.18 -0.20 15.22
CA ASN A 333 6.37 0.11 13.80
C ASN A 333 6.31 -1.14 12.87
N THR A 334 5.74 -2.26 13.33
CA THR A 334 5.68 -3.54 12.58
C THR A 334 4.27 -4.16 12.58
N GLY A 335 4.08 -5.23 11.79
CA GLY A 335 2.78 -5.81 11.43
C GLY A 335 2.23 -5.19 10.15
N PHE A 336 1.01 -5.52 9.72
CA PHE A 336 0.46 -5.03 8.45
C PHE A 336 1.45 -5.21 7.27
N ALA A 337 2.03 -6.41 7.15
CA ALA A 337 3.08 -6.72 6.19
C ALA A 337 4.36 -5.85 6.31
N THR A 338 4.69 -5.35 7.51
CA THR A 338 5.97 -4.69 7.81
C THR A 338 6.74 -5.53 8.83
N VAL A 339 7.96 -5.92 8.47
CA VAL A 339 8.84 -6.76 9.31
C VAL A 339 9.92 -5.92 9.96
N GLY A 340 10.35 -6.31 11.16
CA GLY A 340 11.44 -5.62 11.87
C GLY A 340 12.78 -6.29 11.63
N ILE A 341 13.84 -5.50 11.39
CA ILE A 341 15.23 -5.97 11.41
C ILE A 341 16.09 -5.05 12.28
N HIS A 342 17.26 -5.54 12.70
CA HIS A 342 18.19 -4.76 13.49
C HIS A 342 18.80 -3.59 12.67
N PRO A 343 18.91 -2.37 13.22
CA PRO A 343 19.36 -1.17 12.48
C PRO A 343 20.81 -1.22 11.99
N ALA A 344 21.67 -2.05 12.58
CA ALA A 344 23.03 -2.29 12.09
C ALA A 344 23.05 -2.97 10.70
N VAL A 345 22.00 -3.73 10.34
CA VAL A 345 21.96 -4.50 9.09
C VAL A 345 22.01 -3.60 7.85
N PRO A 346 21.15 -2.56 7.70
CA PRO A 346 21.29 -1.56 6.65
C PRO A 346 22.71 -1.02 6.48
N ALA A 347 23.36 -0.60 7.57
CA ALA A 347 24.71 -0.01 7.54
C ALA A 347 25.77 -1.00 7.07
N LEU A 348 25.70 -2.26 7.53
CA LEU A 348 26.59 -3.34 7.08
C LEU A 348 26.38 -3.71 5.61
N LEU A 349 25.18 -3.52 5.08
CA LEU A 349 24.82 -3.79 3.69
C LEU A 349 24.92 -2.54 2.79
N ASN A 350 25.69 -1.53 3.19
CA ASN A 350 25.86 -0.27 2.45
C ASN A 350 24.53 0.40 2.07
N TYR A 351 23.53 0.30 2.94
CA TYR A 351 22.19 0.85 2.75
C TYR A 351 21.48 0.37 1.47
N ALA A 352 21.82 -0.84 0.99
CA ALA A 352 21.06 -1.51 -0.08
C ALA A 352 19.60 -1.78 0.33
N ILE A 353 19.35 -1.84 1.63
CA ILE A 353 18.02 -1.82 2.25
C ILE A 353 17.99 -0.74 3.34
N VAL A 354 16.85 -0.09 3.47
CA VAL A 354 16.55 0.94 4.48
C VAL A 354 15.10 0.78 4.97
N ALA A 355 14.71 1.55 5.99
CA ALA A 355 13.32 1.64 6.40
C ALA A 355 12.41 2.00 5.21
N GLY A 356 11.28 1.33 5.03
CA GLY A 356 10.40 1.49 3.87
C GLY A 356 10.83 0.72 2.60
N THR A 357 11.98 0.07 2.59
CA THR A 357 12.35 -0.80 1.45
C THR A 357 11.43 -2.01 1.42
N GLN A 358 10.76 -2.22 0.29
CA GLN A 358 10.00 -3.45 0.06
C GLN A 358 10.96 -4.61 -0.19
N ILE A 359 10.77 -5.69 0.54
CA ILE A 359 11.41 -6.99 0.33
C ILE A 359 10.41 -8.03 -0.17
N LYS A 360 10.93 -9.11 -0.74
CA LYS A 360 10.21 -10.33 -1.10
C LYS A 360 10.66 -11.43 -0.17
N MET A 361 9.69 -12.21 0.30
CA MET A 361 9.94 -13.29 1.25
C MET A 361 9.38 -14.62 0.73
N ASP A 362 9.89 -15.71 1.27
CA ASP A 362 9.29 -17.04 1.11
C ASP A 362 7.98 -17.15 1.92
N MET A 363 7.96 -16.66 3.15
CA MET A 363 6.81 -16.70 4.07
C MET A 363 6.80 -15.51 5.07
N PRO A 364 5.67 -15.19 5.74
CA PRO A 364 4.31 -15.70 5.51
C PRO A 364 3.63 -15.09 4.27
N GLY A 365 4.08 -13.91 3.84
CA GLY A 365 3.53 -13.18 2.69
C GLY A 365 4.51 -13.04 1.54
N LYS A 366 4.02 -12.66 0.36
CA LYS A 366 4.87 -12.49 -0.84
C LYS A 366 5.84 -11.31 -0.75
N ALA A 367 5.49 -10.30 0.03
CA ALA A 367 6.26 -9.07 0.15
C ALA A 367 5.95 -8.38 1.47
N SER A 368 6.96 -7.69 2.01
CA SER A 368 6.83 -6.86 3.19
C SER A 368 7.69 -5.61 3.06
N THR A 369 7.43 -4.59 3.85
CA THR A 369 8.33 -3.45 4.07
C THR A 369 9.23 -3.70 5.27
N ILE A 370 10.37 -3.03 5.32
CA ILE A 370 11.33 -3.12 6.41
C ILE A 370 11.13 -1.98 7.39
N ALA A 371 10.91 -2.30 8.65
CA ALA A 371 11.08 -1.40 9.78
C ALA A 371 12.34 -1.75 10.59
N LEU A 372 12.84 -0.80 11.37
CA LEU A 372 14.02 -0.99 12.21
C LEU A 372 13.64 -1.17 13.68
N VAL A 373 14.23 -2.18 14.33
CA VAL A 373 13.99 -2.53 15.73
C VAL A 373 15.33 -2.85 16.39
N ASP A 374 15.74 -2.00 17.34
CA ASP A 374 17.05 -2.01 18.01
C ASP A 374 17.16 -3.02 19.17
N THR A 375 16.04 -3.62 19.58
CA THR A 375 15.99 -4.65 20.63
C THR A 375 16.21 -6.08 20.09
N LEU A 376 16.31 -6.24 18.78
CA LEU A 376 16.51 -7.53 18.12
C LEU A 376 17.94 -8.07 18.27
N GLU A 377 18.14 -9.38 18.09
CA GLU A 377 19.49 -9.94 18.09
C GLU A 377 20.31 -9.38 16.93
N ALA A 378 21.49 -8.83 17.27
CA ALA A 378 22.38 -8.14 16.36
C ALA A 378 23.00 -9.07 15.31
N PRO A 379 23.36 -8.54 14.12
CA PRO A 379 24.14 -9.30 13.15
C PRO A 379 25.53 -9.61 13.70
N ILE A 380 26.09 -10.76 13.29
CA ILE A 380 27.42 -11.22 13.67
C ILE A 380 28.31 -11.19 12.42
N VAL A 381 29.46 -10.54 12.53
CA VAL A 381 30.40 -10.36 11.42
C VAL A 381 31.78 -10.92 11.74
N ARG A 382 32.47 -11.34 10.70
CA ARG A 382 33.90 -11.63 10.70
C ARG A 382 34.63 -10.51 9.97
N LEU A 383 35.64 -9.95 10.62
CA LEU A 383 36.50 -8.91 10.05
C LEU A 383 37.68 -9.51 9.27
N ASP A 384 38.37 -8.68 8.51
CA ASP A 384 39.56 -9.07 7.73
C ASP A 384 40.72 -9.55 8.60
N ASP A 385 40.79 -9.13 9.87
CA ASP A 385 41.74 -9.62 10.87
C ASP A 385 41.33 -10.97 11.49
N GLY A 386 40.22 -11.56 11.02
CA GLY A 386 39.66 -12.83 11.47
C GLY A 386 38.84 -12.76 12.76
N ARG A 387 38.76 -11.60 13.41
CA ARG A 387 37.91 -11.36 14.60
C ARG A 387 36.43 -11.55 14.27
N VAL A 388 35.70 -12.16 15.19
CA VAL A 388 34.26 -12.35 15.11
C VAL A 388 33.58 -11.57 16.22
N MET A 389 32.58 -10.77 15.86
CA MET A 389 31.88 -9.94 16.83
C MET A 389 30.43 -9.64 16.42
N PRO A 390 29.51 -9.51 17.39
CA PRO A 390 28.19 -8.92 17.15
C PRO A 390 28.29 -7.40 16.94
N VAL A 391 27.39 -6.86 16.13
CA VAL A 391 27.33 -5.42 15.80
C VAL A 391 26.02 -4.82 16.30
N HIS A 392 26.07 -4.22 17.49
CA HIS A 392 24.90 -3.78 18.25
C HIS A 392 24.37 -2.40 17.86
N THR A 393 25.18 -1.54 17.22
CA THR A 393 24.74 -0.19 16.87
C THR A 393 25.08 0.20 15.45
N VAL A 394 24.40 1.23 14.94
CA VAL A 394 24.66 1.80 13.61
C VAL A 394 26.06 2.41 13.56
N GLU A 395 26.49 3.10 14.62
CA GLU A 395 27.82 3.71 14.70
C GLU A 395 28.92 2.65 14.69
N GLN A 396 28.68 1.51 15.35
CA GLN A 396 29.59 0.38 15.31
C GLN A 396 29.66 -0.21 13.89
N ALA A 397 28.50 -0.42 13.25
CA ALA A 397 28.42 -0.92 11.88
C ALA A 397 29.17 -0.02 10.90
N GLU A 398 28.99 1.30 10.96
CA GLU A 398 29.67 2.28 10.12
C GLU A 398 31.21 2.25 10.27
N LYS A 399 31.70 2.01 11.50
CA LYS A 399 33.14 1.88 11.77
C LYS A 399 33.75 0.60 11.21
N VAL A 400 33.01 -0.50 11.24
CA VAL A 400 33.54 -1.83 10.87
C VAL A 400 33.22 -2.24 9.45
N ARG A 401 32.19 -1.70 8.80
CA ARG A 401 31.66 -2.18 7.50
C ARG A 401 32.72 -2.35 6.40
N LEU A 402 33.74 -1.47 6.36
CA LEU A 402 34.82 -1.53 5.36
C LEU A 402 35.84 -2.66 5.63
N LYS A 403 35.84 -3.22 6.83
CA LYS A 403 36.72 -4.30 7.29
C LYS A 403 35.98 -5.63 7.41
N VAL A 404 34.71 -5.70 7.00
CA VAL A 404 33.90 -6.92 7.11
C VAL A 404 34.27 -7.86 5.97
N ALA A 405 34.94 -8.95 6.31
CA ALA A 405 35.24 -10.04 5.37
C ALA A 405 33.99 -10.88 5.07
N LYS A 406 33.15 -11.13 6.08
CA LYS A 406 31.96 -11.99 5.97
C LYS A 406 30.93 -11.63 7.03
N ILE A 407 29.66 -11.51 6.64
CA ILE A 407 28.53 -11.49 7.58
C ILE A 407 28.18 -12.96 7.86
N LEU A 408 28.33 -13.38 9.11
CA LEU A 408 28.04 -14.76 9.53
C LEU A 408 26.55 -14.95 9.78
N TYR A 409 25.93 -13.99 10.47
CA TYR A 409 24.50 -13.97 10.78
C TYR A 409 23.93 -12.57 10.51
N LEU A 410 22.81 -12.48 9.81
CA LEU A 410 22.09 -11.22 9.60
C LEU A 410 21.28 -10.78 10.85
N GLY A 411 21.10 -11.66 11.82
CA GLY A 411 20.33 -11.39 13.03
C GLY A 411 18.85 -11.75 12.86
N ASP A 412 18.00 -11.15 13.70
CA ASP A 412 16.58 -11.45 13.72
C ASP A 412 15.79 -10.73 12.62
N MET A 413 14.72 -11.39 12.20
CA MET A 413 13.58 -10.78 11.51
C MET A 413 12.31 -10.96 12.35
N LEU A 414 11.78 -9.84 12.81
CA LEU A 414 10.55 -9.77 13.59
C LEU A 414 9.34 -9.81 12.67
N ILE A 415 8.51 -10.85 12.78
CA ILE A 415 7.28 -10.99 12.00
C ILE A 415 6.08 -11.18 12.92
N SER A 416 5.01 -10.44 12.65
CA SER A 416 3.78 -10.50 13.46
C SER A 416 3.02 -11.79 13.17
N TYR A 417 2.47 -12.39 14.23
CA TYR A 417 1.51 -13.48 14.09
C TYR A 417 0.32 -13.10 13.19
N GLY A 418 -0.10 -11.82 13.22
CA GLY A 418 -1.18 -11.33 12.36
C GLY A 418 -0.89 -11.50 10.87
N ASP A 419 0.38 -11.37 10.45
CA ASP A 419 0.77 -11.54 9.05
C ASP A 419 0.66 -13.02 8.62
N PHE A 420 0.91 -13.96 9.53
CA PHE A 420 0.68 -15.40 9.28
C PHE A 420 -0.80 -15.72 9.19
N LEU A 421 -1.60 -15.18 10.11
CA LEU A 421 -3.04 -15.39 10.15
C LEU A 421 -3.72 -14.85 8.89
N GLU A 422 -3.38 -13.64 8.45
CA GLU A 422 -3.93 -13.03 7.24
C GLU A 422 -3.62 -13.84 5.98
N ASN A 423 -2.38 -14.33 5.86
CA ASN A 423 -1.96 -15.14 4.71
C ASN A 423 -2.37 -16.61 4.81
N ASN A 424 -2.98 -17.03 5.93
CA ASN A 424 -3.27 -18.43 6.24
C ASN A 424 -2.03 -19.33 6.05
N ALA A 425 -0.87 -18.81 6.48
CA ALA A 425 0.41 -19.51 6.38
C ALA A 425 0.63 -20.42 7.59
N GLN A 426 1.29 -21.56 7.40
CA GLN A 426 1.67 -22.43 8.51
C GLN A 426 2.72 -21.71 9.38
N LEU A 427 2.61 -21.89 10.70
CA LEU A 427 3.57 -21.37 11.66
C LEU A 427 4.79 -22.30 11.72
N PRO A 428 5.96 -21.89 11.24
CA PRO A 428 7.19 -22.66 11.41
C PRO A 428 7.63 -22.64 12.88
N PRO A 429 8.48 -23.59 13.30
CA PRO A 429 8.97 -23.67 14.68
C PRO A 429 9.59 -22.34 15.15
N ALA A 430 9.19 -21.88 16.34
CA ALA A 430 9.75 -20.67 16.92
C ALA A 430 11.19 -20.89 17.39
N SER A 431 12.09 -19.95 17.04
CA SER A 431 13.42 -19.91 17.64
C SER A 431 13.33 -19.59 19.13
N TYR A 432 14.21 -20.16 19.95
CA TYR A 432 14.19 -19.89 21.39
C TYR A 432 14.75 -18.50 21.70
N VAL A 433 13.88 -17.62 22.20
CA VAL A 433 14.13 -16.18 22.42
C VAL A 433 13.71 -15.75 23.83
N GLU A 434 14.10 -14.54 24.23
CA GLU A 434 13.91 -14.01 25.59
C GLU A 434 12.44 -14.00 26.02
N GLU A 435 11.51 -13.73 25.10
CA GLU A 435 10.07 -13.69 25.36
C GLU A 435 9.54 -15.08 25.75
N ILE A 436 10.02 -16.14 25.08
CA ILE A 436 9.63 -17.52 25.40
C ILE A 436 10.19 -17.90 26.76
N TRP A 437 11.47 -17.60 27.01
CA TRP A 437 12.13 -17.87 28.29
C TRP A 437 11.40 -17.17 29.45
N ALA A 438 10.99 -15.90 29.27
CA ALA A 438 10.26 -15.16 30.29
C ALA A 438 8.86 -15.72 30.57
N GLN A 439 8.14 -16.21 29.54
CA GLN A 439 6.86 -16.89 29.76
C GLN A 439 7.03 -18.20 30.53
N GLN A 440 8.07 -18.99 30.21
CA GLN A 440 8.38 -20.21 30.95
C GLN A 440 8.78 -19.88 32.40
N LEU A 441 9.58 -18.84 32.63
CA LEU A 441 9.93 -18.37 33.96
C LEU A 441 8.68 -17.95 34.75
N ARG A 442 7.77 -17.18 34.14
CA ARG A 442 6.50 -16.76 34.76
C ARG A 442 5.64 -17.96 35.16
N SER A 443 5.50 -18.96 34.29
CA SER A 443 4.77 -20.19 34.59
C SER A 443 5.44 -20.98 35.74
N LYS A 444 6.77 -21.03 35.76
CA LYS A 444 7.52 -21.73 36.79
C LYS A 444 7.43 -21.05 38.15
N LEU A 445 7.40 -19.71 38.19
CA LEU A 445 7.24 -18.94 39.43
C LEU A 445 5.90 -19.21 40.14
N GLN A 446 4.85 -19.56 39.40
CA GLN A 446 3.54 -19.91 39.97
C GLN A 446 3.53 -21.28 40.67
N THR A 447 4.42 -22.18 40.28
CA THR A 447 4.43 -23.59 40.72
C THR A 447 5.59 -23.93 41.65
N THR A 448 6.59 -23.05 41.77
CA THR A 448 7.84 -23.33 42.49
C THR A 448 7.72 -23.06 43.99
N THR A 449 8.11 -24.04 44.79
CA THR A 449 8.23 -23.96 46.27
C THR A 449 9.65 -23.67 46.75
N ALA A 450 10.62 -23.52 45.83
CA ALA A 450 12.01 -23.23 46.17
C ALA A 450 12.17 -21.83 46.80
N ASP A 451 13.13 -21.71 47.71
CA ASP A 451 13.56 -20.47 48.33
C ASP A 451 14.42 -19.66 47.34
N VAL A 452 13.75 -18.85 46.53
CA VAL A 452 14.35 -17.98 45.50
C VAL A 452 13.82 -16.56 45.65
N ASP A 453 14.64 -15.59 45.25
CA ASP A 453 14.24 -14.18 45.17
C ASP A 453 13.15 -13.97 44.10
N ARG A 454 11.89 -14.15 44.52
CA ARG A 454 10.72 -14.07 43.65
C ARG A 454 10.54 -12.68 43.05
N ALA A 455 10.90 -11.62 43.77
CA ALA A 455 10.74 -10.25 43.27
C ALA A 455 11.67 -10.00 42.08
N LYS A 456 12.93 -10.43 42.20
CA LYS A 456 13.90 -10.32 41.10
C LYS A 456 13.54 -11.18 39.90
N LEU A 457 13.10 -12.43 40.12
CA LEU A 457 12.67 -13.31 39.02
C LEU A 457 11.39 -12.80 38.34
N ALA A 458 10.45 -12.22 39.09
CA ALA A 458 9.27 -11.57 38.52
C ALA A 458 9.67 -10.38 37.64
N HIS A 459 10.61 -9.56 38.11
CA HIS A 459 11.13 -8.43 37.32
C HIS A 459 11.77 -8.88 36.00
N LEU A 460 12.56 -9.98 36.00
CA LEU A 460 13.13 -10.56 34.78
C LEU A 460 12.04 -11.12 33.84
N ALA A 461 10.97 -11.72 34.38
CA ALA A 461 9.85 -12.22 33.59
C ALA A 461 8.98 -11.09 33.00
N GLU A 462 8.94 -9.91 33.64
CA GLU A 462 8.25 -8.72 33.14
C GLU A 462 9.10 -7.94 32.13
N ASN A 463 10.43 -8.01 32.25
CA ASN A 463 11.39 -7.29 31.40
C ASN A 463 12.34 -8.28 30.69
N PRO A 464 11.84 -9.11 29.75
CA PRO A 464 12.60 -10.19 29.11
C PRO A 464 13.89 -9.72 28.41
N LEU A 465 13.91 -8.46 27.95
CA LEU A 465 15.06 -7.90 27.24
C LEU A 465 16.22 -7.47 28.16
N ILE A 466 16.02 -7.49 29.48
CA ILE A 466 17.09 -7.28 30.46
C ILE A 466 17.64 -8.66 30.84
N PRO A 467 18.83 -9.05 30.34
CA PRO A 467 19.34 -10.39 30.58
C PRO A 467 19.84 -10.54 32.04
N PRO A 468 19.61 -11.69 32.69
CA PRO A 468 20.26 -12.01 33.97
C PRO A 468 21.78 -12.14 33.79
N SER A 469 22.55 -12.14 34.88
CA SER A 469 23.98 -12.48 34.82
C SER A 469 24.19 -13.94 34.38
N ILE A 470 25.43 -14.31 34.01
CA ILE A 470 25.75 -15.69 33.61
C ILE A 470 25.47 -16.64 34.78
N GLU A 471 25.92 -16.32 35.98
CA GLU A 471 25.71 -17.11 37.18
C GLU A 471 24.22 -17.30 37.48
N GLU A 472 23.44 -16.22 37.35
CA GLU A 472 22.00 -16.22 37.54
C GLU A 472 21.29 -17.08 36.49
N ALA A 473 21.65 -16.95 35.21
CA ALA A 473 21.04 -17.74 34.14
C ALA A 473 21.20 -19.25 34.37
N PHE A 474 22.41 -19.67 34.75
CA PHE A 474 22.67 -21.07 35.09
C PHE A 474 21.98 -21.49 36.39
N ALA A 475 21.88 -20.62 37.40
CA ALA A 475 21.14 -20.90 38.63
C ALA A 475 19.63 -21.07 38.37
N ILE A 476 19.04 -20.21 37.56
CA ILE A 476 17.62 -20.29 37.15
C ILE A 476 17.36 -21.58 36.38
N SER A 477 18.30 -22.00 35.53
CA SER A 477 18.15 -23.23 34.75
C SER A 477 18.06 -24.49 35.62
N LYS A 478 18.68 -24.48 36.81
CA LYS A 478 18.57 -25.59 37.79
C LYS A 478 17.15 -25.78 38.32
N LEU A 479 16.25 -24.82 38.13
CA LEU A 479 14.82 -24.97 38.43
C LEU A 479 14.08 -25.85 37.40
N GLY A 480 14.78 -26.37 36.39
CA GLY A 480 14.19 -27.13 35.28
C GLY A 480 13.69 -26.25 34.14
N LEU A 481 14.21 -25.03 34.04
CA LEU A 481 14.00 -24.12 32.91
C LEU A 481 15.17 -24.28 31.92
N PRO A 482 14.94 -24.10 30.61
CA PRO A 482 16.05 -24.04 29.68
C PRO A 482 16.94 -22.81 29.92
N LEU A 483 18.20 -22.91 29.50
CA LEU A 483 19.18 -21.83 29.59
C LEU A 483 18.70 -20.58 28.85
N HIS A 484 18.95 -19.41 29.45
CA HIS A 484 18.61 -18.13 28.84
C HIS A 484 19.27 -17.99 27.44
N PRO A 485 18.52 -17.57 26.40
CA PRO A 485 18.97 -17.60 24.99
C PRO A 485 20.20 -16.75 24.69
N LYS A 486 20.41 -15.64 25.41
CA LYS A 486 21.66 -14.85 25.36
C LYS A 486 22.93 -15.68 25.58
N TYR A 487 22.86 -16.69 26.45
CA TYR A 487 24.01 -17.54 26.82
C TYR A 487 23.98 -18.90 26.11
N SER A 488 23.13 -19.05 25.10
CA SER A 488 23.07 -20.20 24.21
C SER A 488 23.70 -19.89 22.85
N PHE A 489 24.11 -20.94 22.15
CA PHE A 489 24.83 -20.89 20.87
C PHE A 489 24.04 -21.60 19.77
N TYR A 490 24.49 -21.45 18.53
CA TYR A 490 23.88 -22.10 17.37
C TYR A 490 24.30 -23.57 17.25
N TRP A 491 23.97 -24.39 18.25
CA TRP A 491 24.40 -25.80 18.33
C TRP A 491 23.92 -26.66 17.16
N ASP A 492 22.76 -26.34 16.57
CA ASP A 492 22.20 -27.07 15.42
C ASP A 492 23.02 -26.92 14.13
N THR A 493 24.07 -26.07 14.15
CA THR A 493 24.92 -25.77 12.99
C THR A 493 26.18 -26.63 12.94
N ILE A 494 26.45 -27.40 14.00
CA ILE A 494 27.63 -28.25 14.13
C ILE A 494 27.22 -29.70 14.40
N SER A 495 28.06 -30.63 13.97
CA SER A 495 27.87 -32.06 14.22
C SER A 495 28.31 -32.46 15.64
N LEU A 496 27.93 -33.67 16.06
CA LEU A 496 28.38 -34.24 17.33
C LEU A 496 29.91 -34.37 17.39
N ASP A 497 30.53 -34.82 16.29
CA ASP A 497 31.99 -34.97 16.19
C ASP A 497 32.71 -33.63 16.35
N GLU A 498 32.17 -32.56 15.77
CA GLU A 498 32.69 -31.21 15.92
C GLU A 498 32.51 -30.67 17.35
N THR A 499 31.41 -31.04 18.01
CA THR A 499 31.13 -30.68 19.40
C THR A 499 32.13 -31.33 20.35
N LEU A 500 32.44 -32.62 20.13
CA LEU A 500 33.47 -33.35 20.87
C LEU A 500 34.86 -32.78 20.60
N TYR A 501 35.17 -32.47 19.33
CA TYR A 501 36.43 -31.83 18.95
C TYR A 501 36.65 -30.49 19.66
N LEU A 502 35.60 -29.68 19.78
CA LEU A 502 35.61 -28.42 20.53
C LEU A 502 35.81 -28.65 22.03
N LYS A 503 35.07 -29.60 22.62
CA LYS A 503 35.17 -29.95 24.05
C LYS A 503 36.60 -30.30 24.45
N ASP A 504 37.28 -31.14 23.68
CA ASP A 504 38.64 -31.62 24.00
C ASP A 504 39.71 -30.52 23.96
N ARG A 505 39.45 -29.44 23.22
CA ARG A 505 40.39 -28.33 22.99
C ARG A 505 39.97 -27.04 23.69
N LEU A 506 38.87 -27.06 24.44
CA LEU A 506 38.31 -25.87 25.05
C LEU A 506 39.24 -25.33 26.15
N ALA A 507 39.80 -24.16 25.90
CA ALA A 507 40.65 -23.42 26.84
C ALA A 507 40.35 -21.92 26.75
N ASP A 508 40.88 -21.11 27.68
CA ASP A 508 40.75 -19.65 27.60
C ASP A 508 41.43 -19.08 26.35
N GLU A 509 42.52 -19.71 25.91
CA GLU A 509 43.21 -19.41 24.66
C GLU A 509 43.49 -20.70 23.90
N MET A 510 42.89 -20.83 22.72
CA MET A 510 42.96 -22.03 21.89
C MET A 510 43.93 -21.82 20.71
N PRO A 511 44.58 -22.88 20.20
CA PRO A 511 45.41 -22.74 19.00
C PRO A 511 44.56 -22.24 17.81
N HIS A 512 45.14 -21.44 16.93
CA HIS A 512 44.49 -20.95 15.73
C HIS A 512 44.40 -22.05 14.66
N ASP A 513 43.60 -23.06 14.96
CA ASP A 513 43.25 -24.17 14.08
C ASP A 513 42.08 -23.78 13.17
N ALA A 514 42.20 -24.05 11.88
CA ALA A 514 41.18 -23.68 10.89
C ALA A 514 39.83 -24.38 11.16
N ARG A 515 39.86 -25.64 11.61
CA ARG A 515 38.64 -26.39 11.95
C ARG A 515 37.98 -25.80 13.19
N LEU A 516 38.75 -25.51 14.24
CA LEU A 516 38.23 -24.87 15.44
C LEU A 516 37.65 -23.48 15.15
N LYS A 517 38.32 -22.70 14.31
CA LYS A 517 37.86 -21.37 13.89
C LYS A 517 36.51 -21.44 13.20
N ASP A 518 36.33 -22.37 12.26
CA ASP A 518 35.05 -22.58 11.56
C ASP A 518 33.93 -23.00 12.51
N ILE A 519 34.20 -23.91 13.46
CA ILE A 519 33.24 -24.33 14.49
C ILE A 519 32.78 -23.14 15.33
N LEU A 520 33.72 -22.30 15.81
CA LEU A 520 33.39 -21.12 16.61
C LEU A 520 32.62 -20.06 15.80
N GLU A 521 32.96 -19.87 14.52
CA GLU A 521 32.21 -19.01 13.60
C GLU A 521 30.76 -19.49 13.41
N ARG A 522 30.56 -20.79 13.16
CA ARG A 522 29.22 -21.39 13.01
C ARG A 522 28.40 -21.32 14.29
N LEU A 523 29.01 -21.55 15.44
CA LEU A 523 28.36 -21.38 16.75
C LEU A 523 28.01 -19.92 17.09
N GLY A 524 28.54 -18.95 16.33
CA GLY A 524 28.31 -17.51 16.56
C GLY A 524 29.08 -16.97 17.76
N VAL A 525 30.20 -17.59 18.13
CA VAL A 525 31.00 -17.21 19.30
C VAL A 525 31.82 -15.98 18.97
N ALA A 526 31.65 -14.89 19.73
CA ALA A 526 32.51 -13.72 19.61
C ALA A 526 33.94 -14.05 20.10
N HIS A 527 34.94 -13.76 19.27
CA HIS A 527 36.34 -14.07 19.56
C HIS A 527 37.31 -13.18 18.78
N SER A 528 38.50 -12.99 19.36
CA SER A 528 39.63 -12.30 18.75
C SER A 528 40.77 -13.27 18.44
N ILE A 529 41.65 -12.88 17.52
CA ILE A 529 42.88 -13.59 17.20
C ILE A 529 44.05 -12.74 17.67
N THR A 530 44.82 -13.24 18.62
CA THR A 530 46.01 -12.57 19.16
C THR A 530 47.14 -13.58 19.29
N ASN A 531 48.33 -13.25 18.79
CA ASN A 531 49.51 -14.14 18.83
C ASN A 531 49.25 -15.55 18.28
N ASP A 532 48.50 -15.64 17.18
CA ASP A 532 48.10 -16.92 16.55
C ASP A 532 47.31 -17.85 17.48
N ARG A 533 46.55 -17.26 18.42
CA ARG A 533 45.61 -17.96 19.30
C ARG A 533 44.23 -17.34 19.20
N ILE A 534 43.22 -18.19 19.29
CA ILE A 534 41.82 -17.78 19.33
C ILE A 534 41.44 -17.55 20.79
N ARG A 535 40.92 -16.35 21.08
CA ARG A 535 40.46 -15.95 22.40
C ARG A 535 39.00 -15.51 22.34
N PRO A 536 38.05 -16.37 22.75
CA PRO A 536 36.66 -15.99 22.90
C PRO A 536 36.47 -14.91 23.96
N GLU A 537 35.42 -14.11 23.82
CA GLU A 537 35.07 -13.10 24.82
C GLU A 537 34.64 -13.75 26.15
N ASN A 538 34.89 -13.07 27.27
CA ASN A 538 34.66 -13.62 28.61
C ASN A 538 33.20 -14.04 28.84
N ASP A 539 32.27 -13.29 28.28
CA ASP A 539 30.83 -13.55 28.38
C ASP A 539 30.36 -14.70 27.47
N GLN A 540 31.21 -15.19 26.56
CA GLN A 540 30.97 -16.35 25.70
C GLN A 540 31.72 -17.60 26.18
N ILE A 541 32.98 -17.47 26.63
CA ILE A 541 33.79 -18.61 27.06
C ILE A 541 33.25 -19.27 28.33
N ILE A 542 32.73 -18.49 29.28
CA ILE A 542 32.20 -19.00 30.55
C ILE A 542 30.98 -19.90 30.29
N PRO A 543 29.93 -19.48 29.54
CA PRO A 543 28.84 -20.37 29.15
C PRO A 543 29.33 -21.61 28.39
N LEU A 544 30.24 -21.47 27.43
CA LEU A 544 30.81 -22.60 26.67
C LEU A 544 31.44 -23.65 27.58
N LYS A 545 32.28 -23.22 28.53
CA LYS A 545 32.93 -24.10 29.51
C LYS A 545 31.92 -24.78 30.42
N LYS A 546 30.89 -24.08 30.89
CA LYS A 546 29.83 -24.68 31.71
C LYS A 546 29.01 -25.71 30.92
N LEU A 547 28.72 -25.42 29.66
CA LEU A 547 27.94 -26.29 28.77
C LEU A 547 28.71 -27.55 28.33
N LEU A 548 30.02 -27.44 28.13
CA LEU A 548 30.88 -28.54 27.71
C LEU A 548 31.67 -29.19 28.85
N GLY A 549 31.52 -28.73 30.10
CA GLY A 549 32.36 -29.15 31.23
C GLY A 549 32.00 -30.49 31.87
N GLY A 550 30.83 -31.06 31.58
CA GLY A 550 30.39 -32.32 32.18
C GLY A 550 30.94 -33.58 31.48
N PRO A 551 30.49 -34.79 31.86
CA PRO A 551 30.99 -36.03 31.28
C PRO A 551 30.60 -36.17 29.80
N ALA A 552 31.36 -36.98 29.05
CA ALA A 552 30.95 -37.40 27.71
C ALA A 552 29.78 -38.40 27.83
N VAL A 553 28.71 -38.15 27.08
CA VAL A 553 27.45 -38.88 27.15
C VAL A 553 26.98 -39.24 25.75
N GLU A 554 26.26 -40.35 25.62
CA GLU A 554 25.62 -40.70 24.35
C GLU A 554 24.46 -39.76 24.03
N ALA A 555 24.49 -39.21 22.82
CA ALA A 555 23.53 -38.26 22.30
C ALA A 555 23.42 -38.40 20.78
N ARG A 556 22.26 -38.04 20.24
CA ARG A 556 21.98 -38.11 18.79
C ARG A 556 22.55 -36.92 18.01
N ASP A 557 22.64 -35.76 18.67
CA ASP A 557 22.99 -34.48 18.08
C ASP A 557 23.74 -33.59 19.11
N ALA A 558 24.30 -32.48 18.62
CA ALA A 558 25.07 -31.54 19.44
C ALA A 558 24.24 -30.92 20.58
N LEU A 559 22.96 -30.62 20.33
CA LEU A 559 22.08 -29.96 21.30
C LEU A 559 21.73 -30.90 22.46
N GLU A 560 21.41 -32.16 22.17
CA GLU A 560 21.18 -33.21 23.14
C GLU A 560 22.45 -33.51 23.93
N PHE A 561 23.60 -33.57 23.27
CA PHE A 561 24.90 -33.78 23.92
C PHE A 561 25.18 -32.69 24.95
N VAL A 562 25.07 -31.42 24.56
CA VAL A 562 25.31 -30.28 25.44
C VAL A 562 24.33 -30.28 26.61
N SER A 563 23.06 -30.59 26.35
CA SER A 563 22.04 -30.61 27.40
C SER A 563 22.28 -31.70 28.43
N LYS A 564 22.59 -32.93 27.99
CA LYS A 564 22.88 -34.06 28.87
C LYS A 564 24.22 -33.91 29.59
N SER A 565 25.27 -33.44 28.90
CA SER A 565 26.61 -33.30 29.46
C SER A 565 26.61 -32.24 30.57
N SER A 566 25.99 -31.08 30.34
CA SER A 566 25.96 -30.00 31.33
C SER A 566 24.93 -30.17 32.45
N GLY A 567 23.92 -31.02 32.26
CA GLY A 567 22.73 -31.08 33.12
C GLY A 567 21.83 -29.84 33.02
N VAL A 568 22.02 -29.02 31.99
CA VAL A 568 21.25 -27.80 31.72
C VAL A 568 20.52 -27.97 30.39
N LEU A 569 19.19 -27.82 30.38
CA LEU A 569 18.42 -27.92 29.14
C LEU A 569 18.76 -26.75 28.21
N VAL A 570 19.19 -27.05 26.98
CA VAL A 570 19.45 -26.04 25.93
C VAL A 570 18.46 -26.25 24.79
N MET A 571 17.88 -25.15 24.32
CA MET A 571 16.90 -25.15 23.22
C MET A 571 17.55 -24.64 21.93
N THR A 572 17.00 -25.08 20.79
CA THR A 572 17.38 -24.62 19.44
C THR A 572 17.25 -23.10 19.33
N LYS A 573 18.38 -22.43 19.18
CA LYS A 573 18.45 -20.96 19.08
C LYS A 573 18.07 -20.44 17.69
N PHE A 574 18.18 -21.24 16.64
CA PHE A 574 17.88 -20.86 15.26
C PHE A 574 17.01 -21.95 14.61
N ALA A 575 15.71 -21.94 14.94
CA ALA A 575 14.79 -22.99 14.51
C ALA A 575 14.27 -22.78 13.08
N SER A 576 14.10 -21.51 12.69
CA SER A 576 13.50 -21.12 11.41
C SER A 576 14.21 -19.94 10.79
N THR A 577 14.32 -19.96 9.47
CA THR A 577 14.94 -18.92 8.62
C THR A 577 13.89 -18.35 7.69
N ILE A 578 14.02 -17.06 7.37
CA ILE A 578 13.24 -16.40 6.33
C ILE A 578 14.15 -16.10 5.14
N ALA A 579 13.73 -16.49 3.94
CA ALA A 579 14.41 -16.12 2.70
C ALA A 579 14.00 -14.70 2.31
N VAL A 580 14.97 -13.87 1.94
CA VAL A 580 14.74 -12.44 1.68
C VAL A 580 15.47 -12.01 0.43
N ARG A 581 14.75 -11.33 -0.44
CA ARG A 581 15.29 -10.60 -1.59
C ARG A 581 14.80 -9.17 -1.58
N VAL A 582 15.67 -8.23 -1.97
CA VAL A 582 15.27 -6.84 -2.14
C VAL A 582 14.23 -6.72 -3.26
N GLY A 583 13.15 -6.00 -2.98
CA GLY A 583 12.05 -5.73 -3.90
C GLY A 583 12.16 -4.33 -4.48
N ARG A 584 11.31 -3.42 -4.01
CA ARG A 584 11.32 -2.02 -4.45
C ARG A 584 12.00 -1.17 -3.38
N PRO A 585 12.86 -0.20 -3.74
CA PRO A 585 13.32 0.81 -2.80
C PRO A 585 12.15 1.55 -2.13
N GLU A 586 12.45 2.26 -1.06
CA GLU A 586 11.53 3.23 -0.48
C GLU A 586 11.14 4.32 -1.51
N LYS A 587 10.27 5.24 -1.09
CA LYS A 587 10.00 6.43 -1.86
C LYS A 587 9.63 7.56 -0.91
N ALA A 588 10.26 8.72 -1.11
CA ALA A 588 9.83 9.99 -0.54
C ALA A 588 10.11 11.07 -1.58
N ALA A 589 9.18 11.26 -2.52
CA ALA A 589 9.42 12.16 -3.65
C ALA A 589 8.14 12.81 -4.18
N GLU A 590 8.29 14.03 -4.66
CA GLU A 590 7.23 14.78 -5.35
C GLU A 590 6.66 13.98 -6.53
N ARG A 591 5.33 13.91 -6.64
CA ARG A 591 4.67 13.21 -7.73
C ARG A 591 4.53 14.12 -8.95
N LYS A 592 5.52 14.06 -9.85
CA LYS A 592 5.56 14.84 -11.09
C LYS A 592 4.92 14.08 -12.26
N MET A 593 4.16 14.79 -13.09
CA MET A 593 3.84 14.31 -14.43
C MET A 593 5.13 14.13 -15.24
N LYS A 594 5.09 13.27 -16.27
CA LYS A 594 6.18 13.15 -17.25
C LYS A 594 5.70 13.69 -18.60
N PRO A 595 6.24 14.82 -19.08
CA PRO A 595 7.11 15.79 -18.40
C PRO A 595 6.38 16.57 -17.27
N PRO A 596 7.12 17.24 -16.37
CA PRO A 596 6.54 18.03 -15.28
C PRO A 596 5.72 19.21 -15.78
N VAL A 597 4.67 19.59 -15.04
CA VAL A 597 3.68 20.61 -15.44
C VAL A 597 3.47 21.58 -14.28
N HIS A 598 3.47 22.88 -14.56
CA HIS A 598 3.13 23.91 -13.55
C HIS A 598 1.63 24.26 -13.58
N VAL A 599 1.02 24.25 -14.77
CA VAL A 599 -0.40 24.60 -14.96
C VAL A 599 -1.07 23.71 -16.01
N LEU A 600 -2.31 23.33 -15.75
CA LEU A 600 -3.15 22.59 -16.70
C LEU A 600 -3.73 23.53 -17.77
N PHE A 601 -2.85 24.11 -18.59
CA PHE A 601 -3.21 24.98 -19.71
C PHE A 601 -2.68 24.42 -21.04
N PRO A 602 -3.54 24.22 -22.06
CA PRO A 602 -3.14 23.61 -23.33
C PRO A 602 -2.36 24.59 -24.22
N VAL A 603 -1.10 24.26 -24.53
CA VAL A 603 -0.21 25.02 -25.43
C VAL A 603 -0.01 24.37 -26.80
N GLY A 604 -0.52 23.15 -27.01
CA GLY A 604 -0.39 22.43 -28.26
C GLY A 604 1.08 22.25 -28.69
N PRO A 605 1.39 22.29 -30.00
CA PRO A 605 2.76 22.24 -30.49
C PRO A 605 3.55 23.54 -30.28
N LYS A 606 2.87 24.67 -30.02
CA LYS A 606 3.48 26.01 -29.94
C LYS A 606 4.45 26.18 -28.77
N GLY A 607 4.26 25.42 -27.70
CA GLY A 607 5.19 25.38 -26.57
C GLY A 607 6.46 24.54 -26.81
N GLY A 608 6.62 23.90 -27.98
CA GLY A 608 7.74 23.02 -28.28
C GLY A 608 7.79 21.75 -27.39
N ALA A 609 8.95 21.09 -27.36
CA ALA A 609 9.14 19.84 -26.60
C ALA A 609 8.92 20.01 -25.09
N THR A 610 9.25 21.19 -24.54
CA THR A 610 9.11 21.53 -23.12
C THR A 610 7.71 22.02 -22.75
N ARG A 611 6.82 22.23 -23.73
CA ARG A 611 5.44 22.73 -23.54
C ARG A 611 5.44 24.09 -22.83
N ASP A 612 6.36 24.96 -23.21
CA ASP A 612 6.56 26.26 -22.60
C ASP A 612 5.53 27.29 -23.06
N ILE A 613 4.76 27.81 -22.12
CA ILE A 613 3.71 28.82 -22.34
C ILE A 613 4.33 30.16 -22.77
N LEU A 614 5.50 30.53 -22.24
CA LEU A 614 6.16 31.79 -22.61
C LEU A 614 6.70 31.74 -24.04
N LYS A 615 7.11 30.57 -24.52
CA LYS A 615 7.42 30.34 -25.93
C LYS A 615 6.17 30.45 -26.81
N ALA A 616 5.05 29.83 -26.40
CA ALA A 616 3.78 29.90 -27.13
C ALA A 616 3.19 31.33 -27.19
N CYS A 617 3.53 32.19 -26.22
CA CYS A 617 3.12 33.58 -26.13
C CYS A 617 3.73 34.49 -27.21
N LYS A 618 4.83 34.06 -27.86
CA LYS A 618 5.52 34.83 -28.91
C LYS A 618 4.76 34.84 -30.25
N GLU A 619 3.75 33.99 -30.40
CA GLU A 619 2.89 33.90 -31.58
C GLU A 619 1.80 34.98 -31.55
N ASP A 620 1.58 35.69 -32.66
CA ASP A 620 0.58 36.76 -32.75
C ASP A 620 -0.86 36.24 -32.64
N SER A 621 -1.12 35.02 -33.14
CA SER A 621 -2.43 34.36 -33.03
C SER A 621 -2.32 33.01 -32.33
N PHE A 622 -2.89 32.89 -31.14
CA PHE A 622 -2.86 31.66 -30.34
C PHE A 622 -4.24 30.99 -30.33
N TYR A 623 -4.33 29.82 -30.94
CA TYR A 623 -5.52 28.97 -30.92
C TYR A 623 -5.31 27.80 -29.98
N THR A 624 -6.30 27.53 -29.15
CA THR A 624 -6.26 26.40 -28.22
C THR A 624 -7.64 25.81 -28.00
N GLU A 625 -7.67 24.55 -27.60
CA GLU A 625 -8.90 23.79 -27.39
C GLU A 625 -9.26 23.78 -25.91
N ILE A 626 -10.26 24.58 -25.54
CA ILE A 626 -10.71 24.77 -24.16
C ILE A 626 -12.24 24.74 -24.07
N ALA A 627 -12.74 24.67 -22.84
CA ALA A 627 -14.17 24.72 -22.53
C ALA A 627 -14.86 25.93 -23.18
N ASN A 628 -16.05 25.70 -23.73
CA ASN A 628 -16.87 26.72 -24.39
C ASN A 628 -17.51 27.65 -23.35
N ARG A 629 -16.76 28.64 -22.90
CA ARG A 629 -17.21 29.69 -21.97
C ARG A 629 -16.92 31.07 -22.55
N TYR A 630 -17.95 31.91 -22.63
CA TYR A 630 -17.84 33.27 -23.18
C TYR A 630 -18.63 34.25 -22.32
N CYS A 631 -18.10 35.46 -22.19
CA CYS A 631 -18.82 36.56 -21.55
C CYS A 631 -19.73 37.25 -22.56
N ASP A 632 -21.03 37.32 -22.27
CA ASP A 632 -21.98 38.01 -23.16
C ASP A 632 -21.81 39.53 -23.14
N ASN A 633 -21.24 40.09 -22.07
CA ASN A 633 -20.96 41.53 -21.96
C ASN A 633 -19.65 41.90 -22.66
N CYS A 634 -18.53 41.29 -22.25
CA CYS A 634 -17.20 41.61 -22.79
C CYS A 634 -16.87 40.91 -24.11
N LYS A 635 -17.67 39.93 -24.55
CA LYS A 635 -17.45 39.10 -25.74
C LYS A 635 -16.10 38.35 -25.77
N MET A 636 -15.49 38.15 -24.61
CA MET A 636 -14.22 37.44 -24.45
C MET A 636 -14.43 36.00 -23.98
N VAL A 637 -13.49 35.12 -24.35
CA VAL A 637 -13.39 33.75 -23.83
C VAL A 637 -13.06 33.79 -22.34
N SER A 638 -13.73 32.95 -21.56
CA SER A 638 -13.50 32.81 -20.11
C SER A 638 -12.95 31.43 -19.78
N ILE A 639 -12.16 31.33 -18.71
CA ILE A 639 -11.71 30.07 -18.14
C ILE A 639 -12.58 29.67 -16.94
N GLY A 640 -12.93 30.65 -16.10
CA GLY A 640 -13.72 30.44 -14.89
C GLY A 640 -15.22 30.49 -15.13
N THR A 641 -16.00 30.31 -14.07
CA THR A 641 -17.46 30.49 -14.11
C THR A 641 -17.87 31.95 -14.24
N HIS A 642 -17.00 32.91 -13.92
CA HIS A 642 -17.27 34.35 -14.03
C HIS A 642 -16.23 35.06 -14.90
N CYS A 643 -16.67 36.12 -15.59
CA CYS A 643 -15.80 36.97 -16.39
C CYS A 643 -14.86 37.79 -15.50
N ARG A 644 -13.56 37.71 -15.76
CA ARG A 644 -12.52 38.42 -14.98
C ARG A 644 -12.55 39.95 -15.12
N THR A 645 -13.27 40.48 -16.11
CA THR A 645 -13.33 41.93 -16.38
C THR A 645 -14.60 42.57 -15.83
N CYS A 646 -15.77 41.96 -16.06
CA CYS A 646 -17.05 42.55 -15.67
C CYS A 646 -17.84 41.74 -14.62
N GLY A 647 -17.33 40.58 -14.18
CA GLY A 647 -18.00 39.72 -13.20
C GLY A 647 -19.25 38.98 -13.68
N ALA A 648 -19.65 39.12 -14.96
CA ALA A 648 -20.81 38.41 -15.49
C ALA A 648 -20.58 36.89 -15.53
N SER A 649 -21.64 36.11 -15.35
CA SER A 649 -21.57 34.64 -15.44
C SER A 649 -21.18 34.18 -16.85
N THR A 650 -20.34 33.15 -16.90
CA THR A 650 -19.78 32.54 -18.12
C THR A 650 -19.94 31.03 -18.07
N MET A 651 -21.20 30.58 -18.00
CA MET A 651 -21.55 29.16 -17.92
C MET A 651 -21.07 28.37 -19.14
N LEU A 652 -20.82 27.08 -18.91
CA LEU A 652 -20.40 26.14 -19.94
C LEU A 652 -21.49 25.99 -21.00
N ARG A 653 -21.14 26.11 -22.28
CA ARG A 653 -22.08 25.98 -23.40
C ARG A 653 -21.80 24.71 -24.20
N ASN A 654 -22.85 23.96 -24.53
CA ASN A 654 -22.78 22.85 -25.47
C ASN A 654 -23.08 23.36 -26.89
N LEU A 655 -22.13 23.28 -27.82
CA LEU A 655 -22.21 23.89 -29.15
C LEU A 655 -22.11 22.82 -30.27
N CYS A 656 -22.92 22.91 -31.34
CA CYS A 656 -22.83 22.00 -32.51
C CYS A 656 -21.42 22.06 -33.10
N ILE A 657 -20.81 20.89 -33.34
CA ILE A 657 -19.47 20.77 -33.92
C ILE A 657 -19.31 21.41 -35.30
N GLN A 658 -20.42 21.64 -36.00
CA GLN A 658 -20.44 22.20 -37.35
C GLN A 658 -20.91 23.65 -37.38
N CYS A 659 -22.15 23.94 -36.95
CA CYS A 659 -22.74 25.29 -37.06
C CYS A 659 -22.53 26.18 -35.82
N ARG A 660 -21.92 25.65 -34.75
CA ARG A 660 -21.68 26.34 -33.46
C ARG A 660 -22.91 26.89 -32.74
N GLY A 661 -24.13 26.52 -33.17
CA GLY A 661 -25.36 26.81 -32.43
C GLY A 661 -25.40 26.05 -31.10
N GLN A 662 -26.11 26.59 -30.11
CA GLN A 662 -26.30 25.93 -28.83
C GLN A 662 -27.16 24.67 -28.99
N VAL A 663 -26.78 23.59 -28.31
CA VAL A 663 -27.44 22.28 -28.36
C VAL A 663 -27.73 21.85 -26.92
N GLU A 664 -28.93 21.36 -26.65
CA GLU A 664 -29.24 20.78 -25.34
C GLU A 664 -28.40 19.52 -25.07
N GLU A 665 -28.14 19.24 -23.81
CA GLU A 665 -27.32 18.08 -23.45
C GLU A 665 -28.09 16.78 -23.76
N GLY A 666 -27.46 15.86 -24.48
CA GLY A 666 -28.10 14.61 -24.93
C GLY A 666 -28.85 14.71 -26.25
N GLU A 667 -29.03 15.92 -26.79
CA GLU A 667 -29.74 16.12 -28.06
C GLU A 667 -28.79 16.33 -29.26
N LYS A 668 -29.33 16.11 -30.47
CA LYS A 668 -28.67 16.50 -31.72
C LYS A 668 -29.14 17.89 -32.12
N CYS A 669 -28.24 18.67 -32.71
CA CYS A 669 -28.56 20.03 -33.11
C CYS A 669 -29.69 20.06 -34.15
N ALA A 670 -30.73 20.86 -33.87
CA ALA A 670 -31.88 21.03 -34.75
C ALA A 670 -31.55 21.54 -36.16
N ARG A 671 -30.42 22.24 -36.36
CA ARG A 671 -30.00 22.74 -37.68
C ARG A 671 -29.11 21.78 -38.46
N CYS A 672 -28.16 21.13 -37.78
CA CYS A 672 -27.07 20.39 -38.43
C CYS A 672 -27.25 18.85 -38.30
N GLY A 673 -28.12 18.38 -37.40
CA GLY A 673 -28.26 16.95 -37.05
C GLY A 673 -27.00 16.34 -36.39
N LYS A 674 -25.97 17.16 -36.15
CA LYS A 674 -24.72 16.75 -35.48
C LYS A 674 -24.79 16.99 -33.98
N GLU A 675 -23.92 16.32 -33.26
CA GLU A 675 -23.80 16.39 -31.81
C GLU A 675 -23.21 17.72 -31.35
N GLY A 676 -23.57 18.11 -30.12
CA GLY A 676 -22.93 19.20 -29.41
C GLY A 676 -21.62 18.77 -28.73
N ARG A 677 -20.71 19.72 -28.52
CA ARG A 677 -19.56 19.58 -27.63
C ARG A 677 -19.44 20.77 -26.69
N THR A 678 -18.94 20.51 -25.49
CA THR A 678 -18.70 21.55 -24.46
C THR A 678 -17.32 22.21 -24.58
N PHE A 679 -16.54 21.91 -25.61
CA PHE A 679 -15.23 22.50 -25.89
C PHE A 679 -15.06 22.73 -27.39
N SER A 680 -14.18 23.66 -27.76
CA SER A 680 -13.83 23.91 -29.15
C SER A 680 -12.48 24.63 -29.26
N SER A 681 -11.92 24.67 -30.47
CA SER A 681 -10.74 25.47 -30.76
C SER A 681 -11.12 26.95 -30.86
N VAL A 682 -10.53 27.78 -30.00
CA VAL A 682 -10.81 29.22 -29.87
C VAL A 682 -9.54 30.05 -29.95
N SER A 683 -9.65 31.26 -30.47
CA SER A 683 -8.57 32.27 -30.36
C SER A 683 -8.53 32.78 -28.92
N TYR A 684 -7.41 32.58 -28.24
CA TYR A 684 -7.21 32.98 -26.84
C TYR A 684 -6.08 34.01 -26.73
N PRO A 685 -6.30 35.16 -26.09
CA PRO A 685 -5.30 36.24 -26.00
C PRO A 685 -4.21 35.92 -24.96
N LEU A 686 -3.40 34.89 -25.24
CA LEU A 686 -2.43 34.33 -24.29
C LEU A 686 -1.43 35.36 -23.77
N LYS A 687 -0.94 36.25 -24.65
CA LYS A 687 0.00 37.32 -24.29
C LYS A 687 -0.58 38.30 -23.28
N ALA A 688 -1.79 38.78 -23.54
CA ALA A 688 -2.48 39.67 -22.61
C ALA A 688 -2.79 38.96 -21.28
N ALA A 689 -3.19 37.69 -21.33
CA ALA A 689 -3.49 36.89 -20.14
C ALA A 689 -2.25 36.69 -19.25
N ILE A 690 -1.07 36.41 -19.82
CA ILE A 690 0.19 36.28 -19.08
C ILE A 690 0.59 37.62 -18.46
N GLU A 691 0.52 38.73 -19.19
CA GLU A 691 0.86 40.06 -18.65
C GLU A 691 -0.09 40.50 -17.53
N GLN A 692 -1.39 40.19 -17.66
CA GLN A 692 -2.36 40.43 -16.59
C GLN A 692 -2.05 39.58 -15.36
N ALA A 693 -1.74 38.29 -15.53
CA ALA A 693 -1.37 37.39 -14.45
C ALA A 693 -0.10 37.88 -13.72
N ARG A 694 0.92 38.31 -14.48
CA ARG A 694 2.16 38.92 -13.94
C ARG A 694 1.88 40.15 -13.09
N LYS A 695 1.09 41.09 -13.63
CA LYS A 695 0.73 42.33 -12.93
C LYS A 695 -0.08 42.04 -11.66
N LYS A 696 -1.04 41.11 -11.73
CA LYS A 696 -1.88 40.73 -10.57
C LYS A 696 -1.06 40.10 -9.45
N LEU A 697 -0.11 39.21 -9.79
CA LEU A 697 0.67 38.49 -8.79
C LEU A 697 1.92 39.23 -8.29
N GLY A 698 2.42 40.19 -9.08
CA GLY A 698 3.74 40.79 -8.86
C GLY A 698 4.88 39.78 -9.04
N VAL A 699 4.69 38.74 -9.85
CA VAL A 699 5.65 37.65 -10.05
C VAL A 699 5.89 37.46 -11.54
N VAL A 700 7.16 37.38 -11.94
CA VAL A 700 7.56 37.13 -13.32
C VAL A 700 7.88 35.64 -13.51
N PRO A 701 7.10 34.89 -14.32
CA PRO A 701 7.43 33.51 -14.65
C PRO A 701 8.69 33.41 -15.51
N THR A 702 9.41 32.30 -15.36
CA THR A 702 10.67 32.02 -16.04
C THR A 702 10.51 30.92 -17.10
N GLU A 703 11.27 30.99 -18.20
CA GLU A 703 11.31 29.92 -19.20
C GLU A 703 12.12 28.72 -18.64
N PRO A 704 11.61 27.46 -18.70
CA PRO A 704 10.32 27.07 -19.27
C PRO A 704 9.15 27.14 -18.27
N PHE A 705 8.09 27.86 -18.64
CA PHE A 705 6.83 27.86 -17.89
C PHE A 705 5.89 26.79 -18.47
N LYS A 706 5.93 25.59 -17.86
CA LYS A 706 5.38 24.36 -18.45
C LYS A 706 3.85 24.23 -18.33
N GLY A 707 3.17 24.16 -19.48
CA GLY A 707 1.77 23.77 -19.63
C GLY A 707 1.58 22.32 -20.07
N VAL A 708 0.44 22.01 -20.68
CA VAL A 708 0.12 20.68 -21.25
C VAL A 708 -0.04 20.75 -22.78
N LYS A 709 0.15 19.61 -23.46
CA LYS A 709 -0.07 19.53 -24.92
C LYS A 709 -1.56 19.69 -25.26
N SER A 710 -2.42 19.00 -24.52
CA SER A 710 -3.88 19.03 -24.64
C SER A 710 -4.51 18.71 -23.29
N LEU A 711 -5.77 19.12 -23.11
CA LEU A 711 -6.58 18.72 -21.96
C LEU A 711 -7.35 17.44 -22.29
N MET A 712 -7.35 16.50 -21.35
CA MET A 712 -8.01 15.19 -21.48
C MET A 712 -9.30 15.09 -20.65
N SER A 713 -9.69 16.16 -19.96
CA SER A 713 -10.93 16.21 -19.17
C SER A 713 -12.16 16.29 -20.07
N ARG A 714 -13.31 15.80 -19.59
CA ARG A 714 -14.60 15.77 -20.32
C ARG A 714 -14.92 17.10 -21.01
N HIS A 715 -14.68 18.21 -20.31
CA HIS A 715 -15.01 19.55 -20.80
C HIS A 715 -13.80 20.36 -21.28
N ARG A 716 -12.57 19.82 -21.18
CA ARG A 716 -11.32 20.56 -21.48
C ARG A 716 -11.25 21.93 -20.80
N SER A 717 -11.65 21.99 -19.53
CA SER A 717 -11.52 23.19 -18.70
C SER A 717 -10.04 23.46 -18.41
N ALA A 718 -9.54 24.61 -18.85
CA ALA A 718 -8.17 25.04 -18.57
C ALA A 718 -8.05 25.58 -17.14
N GLU A 719 -6.84 25.54 -16.60
CA GLU A 719 -6.52 26.14 -15.32
C GLU A 719 -6.06 27.61 -15.48
N PRO A 720 -6.43 28.52 -14.56
CA PRO A 720 -5.85 29.84 -14.43
C PRO A 720 -4.31 29.87 -14.49
N LEU A 721 -3.74 30.72 -15.34
CA LEU A 721 -2.28 30.86 -15.49
C LEU A 721 -1.61 31.33 -14.20
N GLU A 722 -2.31 32.14 -13.39
CA GLU A 722 -1.82 32.63 -12.09
C GLU A 722 -1.39 31.50 -11.16
N LYS A 723 -2.17 30.42 -11.10
CA LYS A 723 -1.84 29.24 -10.28
C LYS A 723 -0.51 28.64 -10.72
N GLY A 724 -0.29 28.53 -12.02
CA GLY A 724 0.98 28.05 -12.58
C GLY A 724 2.18 28.89 -12.20
N ILE A 725 2.05 30.22 -12.28
CA ILE A 725 3.13 31.15 -11.96
C ILE A 725 3.51 31.01 -10.48
N LEU A 726 2.52 30.96 -9.59
CA LEU A 726 2.76 30.75 -8.17
C LEU A 726 3.36 29.36 -7.89
N ARG A 727 2.88 28.30 -8.54
CA ARG A 727 3.51 26.97 -8.41
C ARG A 727 4.98 26.98 -8.84
N GLN A 728 5.31 27.61 -9.97
CA GLN A 728 6.69 27.74 -10.43
C GLN A 728 7.55 28.50 -9.41
N LYS A 729 7.04 29.59 -8.84
CA LYS A 729 7.74 30.37 -7.80
C LYS A 729 8.11 29.53 -6.59
N HIS A 730 7.24 28.60 -6.17
CA HIS A 730 7.48 27.72 -5.01
C HIS A 730 8.10 26.36 -5.38
N GLY A 731 8.50 26.15 -6.64
CA GLY A 731 9.09 24.89 -7.11
C GLY A 731 8.11 23.71 -7.20
N LEU A 732 6.81 23.99 -7.22
CA LEU A 732 5.73 22.99 -7.18
C LEU A 732 5.23 22.63 -8.58
N HIS A 733 4.60 21.45 -8.67
CA HIS A 733 4.09 20.90 -9.93
C HIS A 733 2.66 20.39 -9.73
N ALA A 734 1.80 20.64 -10.72
CA ALA A 734 0.44 20.13 -10.72
C ALA A 734 0.40 18.68 -11.21
N PHE A 735 -0.47 17.87 -10.60
CA PHE A 735 -0.89 16.59 -11.12
C PHE A 735 -2.12 16.74 -12.04
N LYS A 736 -2.59 15.63 -12.63
CA LYS A 736 -3.63 15.63 -13.69
C LYS A 736 -4.96 16.27 -13.28
N ASP A 737 -5.26 16.30 -12.00
CA ASP A 737 -6.47 16.84 -11.38
C ASP A 737 -6.26 18.22 -10.72
N GLY A 738 -5.09 18.84 -10.92
CA GLY A 738 -4.75 20.16 -10.36
C GLY A 738 -4.22 20.13 -8.94
N THR A 739 -4.17 18.94 -8.30
CA THR A 739 -3.60 18.76 -6.96
C THR A 739 -2.07 18.77 -6.98
N ILE A 740 -1.46 19.08 -5.84
CA ILE A 740 -0.02 18.91 -5.58
C ILE A 740 0.12 17.67 -4.71
N ARG A 741 1.00 16.74 -5.08
CA ARG A 741 1.08 15.41 -4.47
C ARG A 741 2.52 15.03 -4.15
N PHE A 742 2.68 14.34 -3.04
CA PHE A 742 3.94 13.74 -2.61
C PHE A 742 3.75 12.23 -2.46
N ASP A 743 4.58 11.44 -3.12
CA ASP A 743 4.55 9.98 -2.99
C ASP A 743 5.50 9.57 -1.85
N ALA A 744 4.97 8.95 -0.81
CA ALA A 744 5.73 8.35 0.29
C ALA A 744 5.44 6.84 0.39
N THR A 745 6.43 6.05 0.82
CA THR A 745 6.17 4.69 1.31
C THR A 745 5.55 4.77 2.70
N ASN A 746 4.37 4.18 2.86
CA ASN A 746 3.68 4.15 4.14
C ASN A 746 4.11 2.92 4.96
N GLU A 747 4.36 3.13 6.25
CA GLU A 747 4.65 2.08 7.21
C GLU A 747 3.70 2.23 8.41
N PRO A 748 3.29 1.12 9.05
CA PRO A 748 2.42 1.16 10.20
C PRO A 748 3.18 1.70 11.40
N LEU A 749 2.49 2.50 12.22
CA LEU A 749 2.98 2.96 13.50
C LEU A 749 1.80 3.04 14.47
N THR A 750 1.99 2.50 15.67
CA THR A 750 0.96 2.51 16.72
C THR A 750 1.35 3.37 17.90
N HIS A 751 2.65 3.51 18.14
CA HIS A 751 3.19 4.32 19.21
C HIS A 751 4.45 5.02 18.74
N PHE A 752 4.75 6.16 19.33
CA PHE A 752 5.96 6.93 19.06
C PHE A 752 6.49 7.56 20.34
N LYS A 753 7.75 7.98 20.32
CA LYS A 753 8.29 8.90 21.33
C LYS A 753 8.29 10.32 20.76
N PRO A 754 7.96 11.36 21.54
CA PRO A 754 8.09 12.75 21.06
C PRO A 754 9.49 13.04 20.50
N LYS A 755 10.56 12.49 21.10
CA LYS A 755 11.94 12.64 20.59
C LYS A 755 12.16 12.12 19.16
N TRP A 756 11.37 11.15 18.69
CA TRP A 756 11.49 10.60 17.34
C TRP A 756 10.96 11.55 16.27
N ILE A 757 10.13 12.51 16.67
CA ILE A 757 9.49 13.47 15.77
C ILE A 757 9.92 14.89 16.13
N ALA A 758 9.92 15.79 15.16
CA ALA A 758 10.29 17.19 15.39
C ALA A 758 9.08 17.98 15.94
N VAL A 759 8.49 17.54 17.05
CA VAL A 759 7.31 18.16 17.66
C VAL A 759 7.49 18.30 19.16
N SER A 760 7.22 19.49 19.71
CA SER A 760 7.35 19.74 21.15
C SER A 760 6.22 19.05 21.96
N ILE A 761 6.46 18.85 23.25
CA ILE A 761 5.46 18.25 24.15
C ILE A 761 4.24 19.15 24.27
N GLU A 762 4.46 20.47 24.35
CA GLU A 762 3.39 21.46 24.43
C GLU A 762 2.50 21.38 23.19
N LYS A 763 3.09 21.23 22.00
CA LYS A 763 2.35 21.08 20.76
C LYS A 763 1.55 19.77 20.72
N LEU A 764 2.13 18.68 21.19
CA LEU A 764 1.42 17.40 21.32
C LEU A 764 0.23 17.51 22.28
N GLN A 765 0.40 18.19 23.42
CA GLN A 765 -0.67 18.44 24.38
C GLN A 765 -1.80 19.30 23.77
N GLU A 766 -1.46 20.34 22.99
CA GLU A 766 -2.45 21.13 22.20
C GLU A 766 -3.24 20.25 21.22
N MET A 767 -2.59 19.25 20.63
CA MET A 767 -3.20 18.30 19.70
C MET A 767 -4.01 17.19 20.40
N GLY A 768 -4.02 17.16 21.74
CA GLY A 768 -4.81 16.22 22.54
C GLY A 768 -4.02 15.04 23.13
N TYR A 769 -2.70 14.96 22.90
CA TYR A 769 -1.82 13.96 23.51
C TYR A 769 -1.45 14.38 24.94
N THR A 770 -2.23 13.92 25.90
CA THR A 770 -2.07 14.33 27.32
C THR A 770 -1.42 13.26 28.20
N ARG A 771 -1.46 12.00 27.76
CA ARG A 771 -0.98 10.85 28.53
C ARG A 771 -0.16 9.91 27.66
N ASP A 772 0.77 9.21 28.28
CA ASP A 772 1.51 8.10 27.66
C ASP A 772 0.67 6.82 27.62
N TYR A 773 1.23 5.77 26.99
CA TYR A 773 0.54 4.48 26.83
C TYR A 773 0.19 3.77 28.15
N THR A 774 0.82 4.16 29.26
CA THR A 774 0.53 3.63 30.62
C THR A 774 -0.47 4.49 31.40
N GLY A 775 -0.92 5.60 30.81
CA GLY A 775 -1.85 6.55 31.43
C GLY A 775 -1.19 7.63 32.29
N LYS A 776 0.14 7.73 32.31
CA LYS A 776 0.85 8.81 33.03
C LYS A 776 0.83 10.09 32.19
N GLU A 777 0.92 11.25 32.84
CA GLU A 777 0.96 12.54 32.14
C GLU A 777 2.18 12.66 31.22
N LEU A 778 1.96 13.21 30.02
CA LEU A 778 3.01 13.43 29.04
C LEU A 778 3.86 14.65 29.45
N THR A 779 5.07 14.38 29.94
CA THR A 779 6.00 15.37 30.51
C THR A 779 7.44 15.22 30.00
N SER A 780 7.77 14.09 29.37
CA SER A 780 9.12 13.77 28.90
C SER A 780 9.13 13.32 27.44
N PRO A 781 10.16 13.71 26.65
CA PRO A 781 10.27 13.32 25.25
C PRO A 781 10.63 11.84 25.04
N GLU A 782 10.98 11.12 26.11
CA GLU A 782 11.29 9.68 26.08
C GLU A 782 10.07 8.79 26.34
N GLN A 783 8.93 9.37 26.75
CA GLN A 783 7.69 8.63 26.96
C GLN A 783 7.16 8.09 25.63
N ILE A 784 6.58 6.89 25.70
CA ILE A 784 5.94 6.25 24.55
C ILE A 784 4.46 6.64 24.54
N VAL A 785 3.99 7.22 23.45
CA VAL A 785 2.63 7.73 23.29
C VAL A 785 1.92 6.92 22.22
N GLU A 786 0.66 6.56 22.47
CA GLU A 786 -0.22 5.92 21.46
C GLU A 786 -0.53 6.94 20.36
N LEU A 787 -0.33 6.57 19.09
CA LEU A 787 -0.67 7.41 17.94
C LEU A 787 -2.19 7.42 17.72
N MET A 788 -2.79 8.60 17.63
CA MET A 788 -4.22 8.72 17.34
C MET A 788 -4.55 8.25 15.91
N MET A 789 -5.73 7.67 15.72
CA MET A 789 -6.11 6.89 14.51
C MET A 789 -5.88 7.57 13.14
N GLN A 790 -6.00 8.90 13.04
CA GLN A 790 -5.86 9.63 11.76
C GLN A 790 -4.60 10.50 11.72
N ASP A 791 -3.78 10.47 12.77
CA ASP A 791 -2.54 11.21 12.81
C ASP A 791 -1.46 10.43 12.06
N VAL A 792 -0.62 11.17 11.33
CA VAL A 792 0.45 10.60 10.52
C VAL A 792 1.76 11.32 10.81
N ILE A 793 2.84 10.55 10.88
CA ILE A 793 4.20 11.08 10.96
C ILE A 793 4.80 10.99 9.56
N ILE A 794 5.15 12.14 8.99
CA ILE A 794 5.59 12.25 7.60
C ILE A 794 7.12 12.43 7.49
N PRO A 795 7.75 12.00 6.38
CA PRO A 795 9.16 12.28 6.12
C PRO A 795 9.45 13.79 6.08
N ARG A 796 10.68 14.18 6.46
CA ARG A 796 11.10 15.60 6.43
C ARG A 796 10.99 16.22 5.03
N ASP A 797 11.29 15.46 3.99
CA ASP A 797 11.16 15.92 2.60
C ASP A 797 9.70 16.21 2.23
N ALA A 798 8.77 15.39 2.73
CA ALA A 798 7.34 15.63 2.56
C ALA A 798 6.91 16.90 3.30
N ALA A 799 7.37 17.08 4.54
CA ALA A 799 7.06 18.26 5.34
C ALA A 799 7.58 19.54 4.65
N GLN A 800 8.80 19.55 4.13
CA GLN A 800 9.35 20.69 3.41
C GLN A 800 8.56 21.01 2.13
N HIS A 801 8.12 19.98 1.41
CA HIS A 801 7.26 20.14 0.23
C HIS A 801 5.88 20.71 0.61
N LEU A 802 5.31 20.27 1.73
CA LEU A 802 4.03 20.79 2.23
C LEU A 802 4.12 22.22 2.74
N VAL A 803 5.24 22.64 3.36
CA VAL A 803 5.49 24.05 3.70
C VAL A 803 5.48 24.92 2.45
N ASN A 804 6.13 24.48 1.37
CA ASN A 804 6.08 25.21 0.10
C ASN A 804 4.66 25.24 -0.48
N THR A 805 3.91 24.15 -0.32
CA THR A 805 2.51 24.06 -0.75
C THR A 805 1.61 25.01 0.05
N ALA A 806 1.80 25.13 1.36
CA ALA A 806 1.06 26.06 2.21
C ALA A 806 1.35 27.52 1.82
N LYS A 807 2.62 27.88 1.60
CA LYS A 807 3.02 29.20 1.10
C LYS A 807 2.40 29.52 -0.27
N PHE A 808 2.36 28.53 -1.16
CA PHE A 808 1.66 28.64 -2.44
C PHE A 808 0.16 28.92 -2.25
N ILE A 809 -0.53 28.17 -1.38
CA ILE A 809 -1.96 28.34 -1.12
C ILE A 809 -2.24 29.72 -0.51
N ASP A 810 -1.43 30.17 0.43
CA ASP A 810 -1.57 31.50 1.06
C ASP A 810 -1.40 32.63 0.05
N GLU A 811 -0.38 32.57 -0.80
CA GLU A 811 -0.20 33.54 -1.88
C GLU A 811 -1.31 33.45 -2.93
N GLU A 812 -1.83 32.26 -3.22
CA GLU A 812 -2.97 32.07 -4.13
C GLU A 812 -4.22 32.73 -3.55
N LEU A 813 -4.55 32.49 -2.27
CA LEU A 813 -5.68 33.11 -1.58
C LEU A 813 -5.57 34.63 -1.57
N ALA A 814 -4.43 35.17 -1.15
CA ALA A 814 -4.21 36.61 -1.07
C ALA A 814 -4.24 37.30 -2.43
N LYS A 815 -3.49 36.79 -3.41
CA LYS A 815 -3.26 37.52 -4.67
C LYS A 815 -4.26 37.15 -5.77
N LEU A 816 -4.74 35.92 -5.83
CA LEU A 816 -5.67 35.47 -6.87
C LEU A 816 -7.12 35.68 -6.45
N TYR A 817 -7.49 35.22 -5.25
CA TYR A 817 -8.87 35.24 -4.75
C TYR A 817 -9.20 36.44 -3.87
N GLU A 818 -8.21 37.25 -3.51
CA GLU A 818 -8.39 38.41 -2.61
C GLU A 818 -9.06 37.97 -1.30
N LEU A 819 -8.49 36.95 -0.67
CA LEU A 819 -8.88 36.39 0.62
C LEU A 819 -7.68 36.37 1.57
N GLU A 820 -7.93 36.34 2.87
CA GLU A 820 -6.86 36.20 3.85
C GLU A 820 -6.07 34.89 3.66
N PRO A 821 -4.74 34.92 3.87
CA PRO A 821 -3.93 33.70 3.99
C PRO A 821 -4.49 32.73 5.02
N PHE A 822 -4.36 31.44 4.78
CA PHE A 822 -4.95 30.39 5.61
C PHE A 822 -3.94 29.75 6.56
N TYR A 823 -2.78 29.32 6.06
CA TYR A 823 -1.82 28.55 6.85
C TYR A 823 -0.92 29.46 7.70
N ASN A 824 -0.37 30.51 7.09
CA ASN A 824 0.59 31.43 7.71
C ASN A 824 1.81 30.72 8.34
N ILE A 825 2.27 29.64 7.72
CA ILE A 825 3.40 28.85 8.23
C ILE A 825 4.73 29.23 7.58
N SER A 826 5.80 29.19 8.38
CA SER A 826 7.13 29.59 7.96
C SER A 826 8.10 28.41 7.87
N SER A 827 7.92 27.43 8.77
CA SER A 827 8.82 26.31 9.03
C SER A 827 8.09 24.96 9.06
N VAL A 828 8.86 23.87 9.16
CA VAL A 828 8.32 22.49 9.29
C VAL A 828 7.60 22.31 10.64
N ASP A 829 8.07 22.96 11.70
CA ASP A 829 7.54 22.81 13.05
C ASP A 829 6.10 23.38 13.15
N ASP A 830 5.80 24.37 12.32
CA ASP A 830 4.47 25.00 12.20
C ASP A 830 3.44 24.08 11.53
N LEU A 831 3.87 23.03 10.82
CA LEU A 831 2.98 22.15 10.05
C LEU A 831 2.14 21.23 10.95
N ALA A 832 2.61 20.94 12.16
CA ALA A 832 1.97 20.02 13.09
C ALA A 832 0.55 20.49 13.46
N GLY A 833 -0.44 19.62 13.21
CA GLY A 833 -1.85 19.89 13.49
C GLY A 833 -2.67 20.38 12.30
N HIS A 834 -2.05 20.63 11.13
CA HIS A 834 -2.77 20.85 9.87
C HIS A 834 -3.17 19.52 9.22
N LEU A 835 -4.29 19.54 8.48
CA LEU A 835 -4.85 18.36 7.83
C LEU A 835 -4.19 18.09 6.48
N VAL A 836 -3.99 16.81 6.17
CA VAL A 836 -3.57 16.31 4.85
C VAL A 836 -4.57 15.28 4.35
N VAL A 837 -4.59 15.05 3.03
CA VAL A 837 -5.35 13.95 2.41
C VAL A 837 -4.33 12.92 1.93
N GLY A 838 -4.35 11.74 2.56
CA GLY A 838 -3.42 10.62 2.31
C GLY A 838 -3.84 9.69 1.18
#